data_AF-A0A7C5YJH4-F1
#
_entry.id   AF-A0A7C5YJH4-F1
#
_cell.length_a   1.000
_cell.length_b   1.000
_cell.length_c   1.000
_cell.angle_alpha   90.00
_cell.angle_beta   90.00
_cell.angle_gamma   90.00
#
_symmetry.space_group_name_H-M   'P 1'
#
loop_
_entity.id
_entity.type
_entity.pdbx_description
1 polymer ?
#
loop_
_entity_poly.entity_id
_entity_poly.type
_entity_poly.pdbx_seq_one_letter_code
_entity_poly.pdbx_strand_id
1 'polypeptide(L)'
;MGATVVRDKFGVPHIFADTLNEALMAQGYAQAQDRLAAILRNYKIALGQMAELEGESWLEDDFRKHLIAIPQKAEKLATQLSTPVREALNAFAEGINRFMREQTEKVPDSAEPVTPKHIIALTLWMTLQWSYGQVLNELERAQQLLFSGEWSPLLPFTSNSWAVASTRSALNAPIRLIDPHVHWFGEYRWHECHLHASSVPVPLVSCPVSLSCAGFSIAGLPMIVLGFNQRLSWSATAGGPDTADAFLLQLSGDRKRYRYDGNWLDIVEEKVVLKVKVGETVTEEKRLVRRTHLGPIVFELGDFAVAVKSAYEDLGEEIFLQLLRMATAQNLDEFVDALSLFAFPPQNIIVATADGDIFYLLNGRTPKRNPKFDWSLPVPGWTKETEWQGILSWKELPHLRNPKSGFLQNCNNNPQFVTPDSPLTPERFPHFAYYSHTGNVYRARSERALELLAQRERMTIDDAMGIAFDTYSPKAKDWVKSLVQACKSLGAQNGALQRALDELQRWDGRMDKNSVAAGVYLLWRWQYHQRHQELSWADGDKIPKSELEQRDAFEAFQGAIQHALTHFGKFPPLGEVQRLRRYASSKSLIPNPPKCDLPLSGVQSFAADCLRAIWASSPDEDGRFQGFGGQSCTTIVVHTTPPRAWSITPFGISDNPESPHFVDQAELFSGEQFKPMPFGVEQLKGEKVETQQL
;
A
#
# COMPACT_ATOMS: atom_id res chain seq x y z
N MET A 1 -33.10 -0.95 -6.98
CA MET A 1 -32.19 0.21 -6.94
C MET A 1 -32.40 0.96 -8.26
N GLY A 2 -31.81 2.13 -8.43
CA GLY A 2 -31.89 2.92 -9.68
C GLY A 2 -30.61 2.83 -10.49
N ALA A 3 -29.94 1.67 -10.51
CA ALA A 3 -28.61 1.53 -11.09
C ALA A 3 -28.50 0.32 -12.03
N THR A 4 -27.79 0.52 -13.15
CA THR A 4 -27.37 -0.53 -14.06
C THR A 4 -25.92 -0.89 -13.78
N VAL A 5 -25.65 -2.17 -13.53
CA VAL A 5 -24.28 -2.70 -13.41
C VAL A 5 -23.97 -3.51 -14.67
N VAL A 6 -22.96 -3.09 -15.41
CA VAL A 6 -22.42 -3.82 -16.57
C VAL A 6 -21.09 -4.42 -16.15
N ARG A 7 -20.93 -5.74 -16.18
CA ARG A 7 -19.65 -6.41 -15.93
C ARG A 7 -18.94 -6.70 -17.26
N ASP A 8 -17.67 -6.33 -17.34
CA ASP A 8 -16.81 -6.65 -18.49
C ASP A 8 -16.41 -8.14 -18.52
N LYS A 9 -15.60 -8.54 -19.50
CA LYS A 9 -15.17 -9.93 -19.65
C LYS A 9 -14.32 -10.47 -18.48
N PHE A 10 -13.78 -9.59 -17.63
CA PHE A 10 -13.02 -9.92 -16.42
C PHE A 10 -13.84 -9.72 -15.14
N GLY A 11 -15.15 -9.52 -15.29
CA GLY A 11 -16.07 -9.33 -14.19
C GLY A 11 -16.00 -7.95 -13.55
N VAL A 12 -15.28 -6.98 -14.11
CA VAL A 12 -15.14 -5.64 -13.52
C VAL A 12 -16.49 -4.90 -13.62
N PRO A 13 -17.05 -4.40 -12.51
CA PRO A 13 -18.34 -3.71 -12.54
C PRO A 13 -18.20 -2.26 -13.02
N HIS A 14 -19.00 -1.92 -14.03
CA HIS A 14 -19.28 -0.58 -14.50
C HIS A 14 -20.68 -0.17 -14.06
N ILE A 15 -20.74 0.77 -13.13
CA ILE A 15 -21.96 1.19 -12.44
C ILE A 15 -22.45 2.50 -13.04
N PHE A 16 -23.70 2.49 -13.53
CA PHE A 16 -24.38 3.66 -14.08
C PHE A 16 -25.63 3.95 -13.25
N ALA A 17 -25.73 5.15 -12.68
CA ALA A 17 -26.87 5.58 -11.90
C ALA A 17 -27.18 7.08 -12.10
N ASP A 18 -28.37 7.51 -11.70
CA ASP A 18 -28.76 8.93 -11.78
C ASP A 18 -28.19 9.74 -10.62
N THR A 19 -28.06 9.11 -9.44
CA THR A 19 -27.58 9.75 -8.22
C THR A 19 -26.34 9.07 -7.64
N LEU A 20 -25.54 9.83 -6.88
CA LEU A 20 -24.41 9.28 -6.12
C LEU A 20 -24.84 8.12 -5.20
N ASN A 21 -25.95 8.26 -4.48
CA ASN A 21 -26.39 7.26 -3.51
C ASN A 21 -26.74 5.92 -4.20
N GLU A 22 -27.40 5.95 -5.36
CA GLU A 22 -27.68 4.75 -6.15
C GLU A 22 -26.39 4.09 -6.67
N ALA A 23 -25.43 4.91 -7.15
CA ALA A 23 -24.12 4.40 -7.57
C ALA A 23 -23.38 3.72 -6.41
N LEU A 24 -23.38 4.32 -5.22
CA LEU A 24 -22.73 3.77 -4.04
C LEU A 24 -23.42 2.51 -3.51
N MET A 25 -24.75 2.45 -3.57
CA MET A 25 -25.51 1.24 -3.23
C MET A 25 -25.18 0.09 -4.18
N ALA A 26 -25.14 0.35 -5.49
CA ALA A 26 -24.72 -0.64 -6.47
C ALA A 26 -23.25 -1.07 -6.28
N GLN A 27 -22.37 -0.14 -5.91
CA GLN A 27 -20.96 -0.43 -5.61
C GLN A 27 -20.81 -1.34 -4.38
N GLY A 28 -21.57 -1.10 -3.31
CA GLY A 28 -21.58 -1.98 -2.14
C GLY A 28 -22.08 -3.39 -2.50
N TYR A 29 -23.13 -3.48 -3.30
CA TYR A 29 -23.66 -4.76 -3.79
C TYR A 29 -22.67 -5.50 -4.69
N ALA A 30 -22.04 -4.81 -5.65
CA ALA A 30 -21.06 -5.40 -6.57
C ALA A 30 -19.79 -5.88 -5.85
N GLN A 31 -19.27 -5.11 -4.89
CA GLN A 31 -18.16 -5.57 -4.05
C GLN A 31 -18.55 -6.82 -3.24
N ALA A 32 -19.76 -6.87 -2.68
CA ALA A 32 -20.24 -8.01 -1.91
C ALA A 32 -20.38 -9.28 -2.79
N GLN A 33 -20.87 -9.15 -4.02
CA GLN A 33 -20.89 -10.25 -5.00
C GLN A 33 -19.51 -10.89 -5.20
N ASP A 34 -18.47 -10.06 -5.26
CA ASP A 34 -17.12 -10.52 -5.55
C ASP A 34 -16.38 -11.00 -4.29
N ARG A 35 -16.60 -10.34 -3.14
CA ARG A 35 -15.70 -10.40 -1.97
C ARG A 35 -16.37 -10.22 -0.59
N LEU A 36 -17.65 -10.61 -0.41
CA LEU A 36 -18.36 -10.45 0.87
C LEU A 36 -17.53 -10.83 2.12
N ALA A 37 -16.95 -12.03 2.14
CA ALA A 37 -16.18 -12.50 3.29
C ALA A 37 -14.96 -11.61 3.61
N ALA A 38 -14.27 -11.10 2.58
CA ALA A 38 -13.15 -10.20 2.76
C ALA A 38 -13.59 -8.82 3.29
N ILE A 39 -14.71 -8.29 2.80
CA ILE A 39 -15.30 -7.03 3.29
C ILE A 39 -15.61 -7.13 4.79
N LEU A 40 -16.35 -8.16 5.20
CA LEU A 40 -16.73 -8.37 6.59
C LEU A 40 -15.49 -8.59 7.48
N ARG A 41 -14.50 -9.34 6.98
CA ARG A 41 -13.23 -9.54 7.68
C ARG A 41 -12.47 -8.22 7.85
N ASN A 42 -12.39 -7.37 6.83
CA ASN A 42 -11.73 -6.07 6.91
C ASN A 42 -12.37 -5.18 7.99
N TYR A 43 -13.69 -5.19 8.11
CA TYR A 43 -14.37 -4.48 9.19
C TYR A 43 -14.03 -5.03 10.58
N LYS A 44 -13.93 -6.36 10.73
CA LYS A 44 -13.53 -6.99 12.00
C LYS A 44 -12.09 -6.69 12.39
N ILE A 45 -11.16 -6.65 11.42
CA ILE A 45 -9.76 -6.21 11.67
C ILE A 45 -9.75 -4.76 12.14
N ALA A 46 -10.44 -3.87 11.44
CA ALA A 46 -10.47 -2.45 11.76
C ALA A 46 -11.07 -2.18 13.15
N LEU A 47 -12.09 -2.96 13.55
CA LEU A 47 -12.72 -2.88 14.86
C LEU A 47 -11.94 -3.60 15.98
N GLY A 48 -10.83 -4.26 15.67
CA GLY A 48 -10.07 -5.05 16.65
C GLY A 48 -10.92 -6.16 17.27
N GLN A 49 -11.48 -7.01 16.41
CA GLN A 49 -12.38 -8.13 16.78
C GLN A 49 -11.95 -9.46 16.14
N MET A 50 -10.72 -9.57 15.63
CA MET A 50 -10.25 -10.80 14.99
C MET A 50 -9.92 -11.90 16.00
N ALA A 51 -9.53 -11.57 17.23
CA ALA A 51 -9.29 -12.54 18.29
C ALA A 51 -10.56 -13.31 18.68
N GLU A 52 -11.74 -12.69 18.55
CA GLU A 52 -13.04 -13.36 18.73
C GLU A 52 -13.27 -14.45 17.67
N LEU A 53 -12.66 -14.30 16.48
CA LEU A 53 -12.88 -15.19 15.34
C LEU A 53 -11.78 -16.25 15.17
N GLU A 54 -10.51 -15.83 15.28
CA GLU A 54 -9.32 -16.63 14.94
C GLU A 54 -8.42 -16.90 16.16
N GLY A 55 -8.78 -16.39 17.34
CA GLY A 55 -8.14 -16.71 18.62
C GLY A 55 -6.94 -15.85 19.00
N GLU A 56 -6.15 -16.35 19.95
CA GLU A 56 -5.09 -15.62 20.65
C GLU A 56 -4.03 -14.97 19.75
N SER A 57 -3.77 -15.53 18.56
CA SER A 57 -2.80 -14.95 17.61
C SER A 57 -3.15 -13.55 17.12
N TRP A 58 -4.41 -13.13 17.24
CA TRP A 58 -4.90 -11.79 16.88
C TRP A 58 -5.04 -10.84 18.06
N LEU A 59 -4.84 -11.30 19.29
CA LEU A 59 -5.13 -10.54 20.50
C LEU A 59 -4.31 -9.24 20.60
N GLU A 60 -3.02 -9.28 20.28
CA GLU A 60 -2.17 -8.08 20.27
C GLU A 60 -2.56 -7.11 19.17
N ASP A 61 -2.96 -7.63 18.00
CA ASP A 61 -3.40 -6.80 16.90
C ASP A 61 -4.71 -6.08 17.23
N ASP A 62 -5.69 -6.80 17.78
CA ASP A 62 -6.94 -6.24 18.27
C ASP A 62 -6.67 -5.19 19.36
N PHE A 63 -5.86 -5.52 20.37
CA PHE A 63 -5.53 -4.57 21.44
C PHE A 63 -4.94 -3.27 20.91
N ARG A 64 -4.11 -3.30 19.86
CA ARG A 64 -3.57 -2.08 19.24
C ARG A 64 -4.67 -1.17 18.70
N LYS A 65 -5.72 -1.71 18.07
CA LYS A 65 -6.87 -0.91 17.56
C LYS A 65 -7.63 -0.24 18.71
N HIS A 66 -7.79 -0.95 19.83
CA HIS A 66 -8.40 -0.42 21.06
C HIS A 66 -7.49 0.59 21.78
N LEU A 67 -6.17 0.39 21.75
CA LEU A 67 -5.18 1.31 22.30
C LEU A 67 -5.27 2.69 21.65
N ILE A 68 -5.45 2.77 20.33
CA ILE A 68 -5.67 4.04 19.61
C ILE A 68 -7.16 4.43 19.44
N ALA A 69 -8.04 3.66 20.09
CA ALA A 69 -9.48 3.89 20.21
C ALA A 69 -10.26 3.91 18.88
N ILE A 70 -9.84 3.13 17.87
CA ILE A 70 -10.57 3.07 16.57
C ILE A 70 -12.05 2.71 16.76
N PRO A 71 -12.43 1.65 17.53
CA PRO A 71 -13.84 1.26 17.67
C PRO A 71 -14.71 2.37 18.27
N GLN A 72 -14.20 3.04 19.32
CA GLN A 72 -14.88 4.14 20.00
C GLN A 72 -14.98 5.38 19.11
N LYS A 73 -13.90 5.72 18.38
CA LYS A 73 -13.87 6.84 17.43
C LYS A 73 -14.85 6.62 16.29
N ALA A 74 -14.88 5.42 15.71
CA ALA A 74 -15.79 5.08 14.62
C ALA A 74 -17.26 5.20 15.04
N GLU A 75 -17.61 4.73 16.24
CA GLU A 75 -18.96 4.90 16.82
C GLU A 75 -19.31 6.38 16.94
N LYS A 76 -18.45 7.17 17.60
CA LYS A 76 -18.66 8.61 17.81
C LYS A 76 -18.81 9.35 16.47
N LEU A 77 -17.88 9.17 15.55
CA LEU A 77 -17.85 9.87 14.26
C LEU A 77 -19.04 9.48 13.38
N ALA A 78 -19.51 8.23 13.42
CA ALA A 78 -20.73 7.81 12.73
C ALA A 78 -21.97 8.60 13.19
N THR A 79 -22.04 9.01 14.45
CA THR A 79 -23.13 9.87 14.95
C THR A 79 -23.01 11.32 14.49
N GLN A 80 -21.80 11.77 14.14
CA GLN A 80 -21.49 13.16 13.82
C GLN A 80 -21.49 13.49 12.32
N LEU A 81 -21.64 12.48 11.45
CA LEU A 81 -21.73 12.68 10.00
C LEU A 81 -22.80 13.70 9.62
N SER A 82 -22.46 14.59 8.69
CA SER A 82 -23.42 15.41 7.97
C SER A 82 -24.45 14.53 7.26
N THR A 83 -25.68 15.02 7.11
CA THR A 83 -26.76 14.29 6.43
C THR A 83 -26.37 13.71 5.07
N PRO A 84 -25.79 14.48 4.12
CA PRO A 84 -25.48 13.94 2.80
C PRO A 84 -24.38 12.86 2.84
N VAL A 85 -23.39 12.97 3.73
CA VAL A 85 -22.38 11.90 3.89
C VAL A 85 -22.99 10.67 4.54
N ARG A 86 -23.83 10.83 5.56
CA ARG A 86 -24.54 9.72 6.20
C ARG A 86 -25.38 8.95 5.21
N GLU A 87 -26.11 9.64 4.34
CA GLU A 87 -26.93 9.01 3.29
C GLU A 87 -26.06 8.24 2.29
N ALA A 88 -24.94 8.81 1.83
CA ALA A 88 -24.01 8.15 0.92
C ALA A 88 -23.40 6.87 1.53
N LEU A 89 -22.94 6.93 2.80
CA LEU A 89 -22.37 5.79 3.49
C LEU A 89 -23.42 4.72 3.83
N ASN A 90 -24.64 5.12 4.18
CA ASN A 90 -25.76 4.20 4.37
C ASN A 90 -26.13 3.50 3.05
N ALA A 91 -26.12 4.21 1.93
CA ALA A 91 -26.43 3.62 0.63
C ALA A 91 -25.43 2.51 0.28
N PHE A 92 -24.13 2.76 0.42
CA PHE A 92 -23.09 1.74 0.24
C PHE A 92 -23.27 0.54 1.18
N ALA A 93 -23.48 0.79 2.49
CA ALA A 93 -23.71 -0.26 3.47
C ALA A 93 -24.96 -1.11 3.14
N GLU A 94 -26.03 -0.46 2.69
CA GLU A 94 -27.26 -1.14 2.30
C GLU A 94 -27.10 -2.00 1.05
N GLY A 95 -26.23 -1.62 0.11
CA GLY A 95 -25.83 -2.47 -1.02
C GLY A 95 -25.26 -3.82 -0.54
N ILE A 96 -24.33 -3.77 0.42
CA ILE A 96 -23.74 -4.97 1.03
C ILE A 96 -24.81 -5.77 1.80
N ASN A 97 -25.60 -5.09 2.63
CA ASN A 97 -26.64 -5.74 3.45
C ASN A 97 -27.71 -6.41 2.59
N ARG A 98 -28.08 -5.81 1.47
CA ARG A 98 -29.02 -6.42 0.53
C ARG A 98 -28.46 -7.71 -0.05
N PHE A 99 -27.20 -7.72 -0.49
CA PHE A 99 -26.56 -8.95 -0.96
C PHE A 99 -26.55 -10.03 0.12
N MET A 100 -26.25 -9.67 1.38
CA MET A 100 -26.31 -10.63 2.51
C MET A 100 -27.71 -11.22 2.71
N ARG A 101 -28.78 -10.42 2.54
CA ARG A 101 -30.16 -10.93 2.65
C ARG A 101 -30.57 -11.82 1.48
N GLU A 102 -30.00 -11.61 0.30
CA GLU A 102 -30.31 -12.37 -0.92
C GLU A 102 -29.46 -13.65 -1.07
N GLN A 103 -28.29 -13.73 -0.41
CA GLN A 103 -27.34 -14.83 -0.50
C GLN A 103 -26.95 -15.33 0.89
N THR A 104 -27.96 -15.72 1.68
CA THR A 104 -27.79 -16.08 3.10
C THR A 104 -26.80 -17.23 3.31
N GLU A 105 -26.66 -18.13 2.34
CA GLU A 105 -25.70 -19.23 2.34
C GLU A 105 -24.23 -18.78 2.25
N LYS A 106 -23.97 -17.54 1.80
CA LYS A 106 -22.64 -16.94 1.70
C LYS A 106 -22.28 -16.06 2.89
N VAL A 107 -23.24 -15.81 3.79
CA VAL A 107 -23.06 -14.93 4.94
C VAL A 107 -22.42 -15.73 6.08
N PRO A 108 -21.25 -15.32 6.60
CA PRO A 108 -20.68 -15.95 7.79
C PRO A 108 -21.60 -15.80 9.00
N ASP A 109 -21.68 -16.80 9.88
CA ASP A 109 -22.54 -16.76 11.08
C ASP A 109 -22.23 -15.57 12.01
N SER A 110 -20.99 -15.09 12.00
CA SER A 110 -20.53 -13.95 12.79
C SER A 110 -20.82 -12.57 12.14
N ALA A 111 -21.44 -12.55 10.97
CA ALA A 111 -21.73 -11.32 10.24
C ALA A 111 -22.80 -10.49 10.96
N GLU A 112 -22.57 -9.18 10.99
CA GLU A 112 -23.53 -8.19 11.46
C GLU A 112 -23.91 -7.25 10.31
N PRO A 113 -25.08 -6.59 10.38
CA PRO A 113 -25.44 -5.58 9.39
C PRO A 113 -24.36 -4.49 9.31
N VAL A 114 -23.90 -4.23 8.09
CA VAL A 114 -22.94 -3.17 7.80
C VAL A 114 -23.62 -1.82 8.01
N THR A 115 -22.89 -0.87 8.58
CA THR A 115 -23.34 0.48 8.92
C THR A 115 -22.19 1.47 8.67
N PRO A 116 -22.43 2.79 8.66
CA PRO A 116 -21.36 3.78 8.50
C PRO A 116 -20.21 3.64 9.51
N LYS A 117 -20.46 3.13 10.72
CA LYS A 117 -19.43 2.81 11.71
C LYS A 117 -18.35 1.89 11.13
N HIS A 118 -18.75 0.83 10.44
CA HIS A 118 -17.83 -0.15 9.87
C HIS A 118 -16.93 0.49 8.80
N ILE A 119 -17.53 1.31 7.94
CA ILE A 119 -16.83 2.04 6.87
C ILE A 119 -15.83 3.04 7.47
N ILE A 120 -16.25 3.81 8.49
CA ILE A 120 -15.39 4.78 9.20
C ILE A 120 -14.26 4.04 9.91
N ALA A 121 -14.54 2.93 10.61
CA ALA A 121 -13.52 2.14 11.29
C ALA A 121 -12.43 1.67 10.31
N LEU A 122 -12.84 1.11 9.16
CA LEU A 122 -11.90 0.69 8.12
C LEU A 122 -11.11 1.86 7.56
N THR A 123 -11.76 2.99 7.31
CA THR A 123 -11.10 4.21 6.80
C THR A 123 -10.06 4.74 7.79
N LEU A 124 -10.40 4.82 9.08
CA LEU A 124 -9.50 5.20 10.16
C LEU A 124 -8.32 4.24 10.25
N TRP A 125 -8.57 2.92 10.25
CA TRP A 125 -7.52 1.92 10.31
C TRP A 125 -6.56 2.01 9.11
N MET A 126 -7.10 2.15 7.89
CA MET A 126 -6.30 2.33 6.67
C MET A 126 -5.46 3.61 6.67
N THR A 127 -5.75 4.58 7.56
CA THR A 127 -5.03 5.85 7.65
C THR A 127 -4.08 5.89 8.85
N LEU A 128 -4.58 5.54 10.04
CA LEU A 128 -3.84 5.58 11.29
C LEU A 128 -2.72 4.56 11.35
N GLN A 129 -2.83 3.42 10.65
CA GLN A 129 -1.73 2.46 10.59
C GLN A 129 -0.48 3.07 9.93
N TRP A 130 -0.64 3.97 8.95
CA TRP A 130 0.48 4.71 8.40
C TRP A 130 1.01 5.69 9.43
N SER A 131 0.17 6.55 9.97
CA SER A 131 0.57 7.62 10.89
C SER A 131 1.23 7.10 12.18
N TYR A 132 0.61 6.17 12.90
CA TYR A 132 1.23 5.59 14.09
C TYR A 132 2.38 4.63 13.76
N GLY A 133 2.34 3.96 12.61
CA GLY A 133 3.46 3.15 12.13
C GLY A 133 4.76 3.94 12.06
N GLN A 134 4.68 5.22 11.68
CA GLN A 134 5.82 6.14 11.63
C GLN A 134 6.46 6.31 13.02
N VAL A 135 5.66 6.75 14.00
CA VAL A 135 6.11 6.99 15.38
C VAL A 135 6.62 5.72 16.04
N LEU A 136 5.96 4.59 15.80
CA LEU A 136 6.37 3.32 16.41
C LEU A 136 7.71 2.83 15.85
N ASN A 137 7.97 2.99 14.55
CA ASN A 137 9.27 2.68 13.97
C ASN A 137 10.39 3.59 14.54
N GLU A 138 10.09 4.85 14.84
CA GLU A 138 11.04 5.78 15.47
C GLU A 138 11.31 5.41 16.93
N LEU A 139 10.25 5.09 17.67
CA LEU A 139 10.35 4.58 19.03
C LEU A 139 11.11 3.26 19.08
N GLU A 140 10.93 2.38 18.10
CA GLU A 140 11.70 1.13 17.99
C GLU A 140 13.18 1.42 17.75
N ARG A 141 13.54 2.36 16.85
CA ARG A 141 14.95 2.76 16.68
C ARG A 141 15.54 3.31 17.97
N ALA A 142 14.79 4.14 18.70
CA ALA A 142 15.19 4.64 20.02
C ALA A 142 15.26 3.52 21.07
N GLN A 143 14.36 2.53 21.00
CA GLN A 143 14.29 1.38 21.88
C GLN A 143 15.41 0.39 21.59
N GLN A 144 15.76 0.06 20.34
CA GLN A 144 16.91 -0.79 20.01
C GLN A 144 18.24 -0.19 20.50
N LEU A 145 18.31 1.14 20.62
CA LEU A 145 19.43 1.85 21.27
C LEU A 145 19.41 1.80 22.80
N LEU A 146 18.29 1.38 23.42
CA LEU A 146 18.06 1.43 24.88
C LEU A 146 17.69 0.08 25.54
N PHE A 147 16.95 -0.85 24.88
CA PHE A 147 16.43 -2.14 25.39
C PHE A 147 16.01 -3.14 24.28
N SER A 148 16.10 -4.44 24.57
CA SER A 148 15.82 -5.58 23.67
C SER A 148 14.37 -6.10 23.73
N GLY A 149 13.42 -5.43 23.07
CA GLY A 149 12.04 -5.91 22.91
C GLY A 149 11.74 -6.33 21.46
N GLU A 150 11.00 -7.42 21.27
CA GLU A 150 10.52 -7.85 19.95
C GLU A 150 9.22 -7.12 19.61
N TRP A 151 9.29 -6.21 18.64
CA TRP A 151 8.13 -5.65 17.96
C TRP A 151 8.31 -5.90 16.46
N SER A 152 7.26 -6.37 15.78
CA SER A 152 7.34 -6.66 14.34
C SER A 152 6.90 -5.40 13.58
N PRO A 153 7.77 -4.78 12.78
CA PRO A 153 7.42 -3.58 12.02
C PRO A 153 6.26 -3.88 11.07
N LEU A 154 5.45 -2.85 10.77
CA LEU A 154 4.47 -2.93 9.70
C LEU A 154 5.18 -3.37 8.41
N LEU A 155 4.64 -4.42 7.77
CA LEU A 155 5.18 -4.98 6.53
C LEU A 155 5.37 -3.83 5.51
N PRO A 156 6.56 -3.73 4.87
CA PRO A 156 6.89 -2.55 4.10
C PRO A 156 6.05 -2.48 2.82
N PHE A 157 5.15 -1.49 2.75
CA PHE A 157 4.50 -1.12 1.51
C PHE A 157 5.47 -0.35 0.61
N THR A 158 5.52 -0.70 -0.66
CA THR A 158 6.31 0.02 -1.68
C THR A 158 5.41 0.33 -2.88
N SER A 159 5.86 1.11 -3.86
CA SER A 159 5.09 1.41 -5.08
C SER A 159 6.00 1.98 -6.15
N ASN A 160 5.59 1.90 -7.41
CA ASN A 160 6.05 2.79 -8.47
C ASN A 160 4.96 3.77 -8.87
N SER A 161 5.37 4.95 -9.34
CA SER A 161 4.47 5.91 -9.94
C SER A 161 5.24 6.88 -10.79
N TRP A 162 4.77 7.15 -12.01
CA TRP A 162 5.36 8.21 -12.84
C TRP A 162 4.36 8.84 -13.79
N ALA A 163 4.63 10.07 -14.22
CA ALA A 163 3.84 10.81 -15.19
C ALA A 163 4.77 11.47 -16.20
N VAL A 164 4.40 11.46 -17.47
CA VAL A 164 5.06 12.25 -18.52
C VAL A 164 4.09 13.25 -19.10
N ALA A 165 4.58 14.46 -19.35
CA ALA A 165 3.82 15.53 -19.97
C ALA A 165 3.49 15.18 -21.43
N SER A 166 2.46 15.85 -21.98
CA SER A 166 2.03 15.68 -23.38
C SER A 166 3.17 15.88 -24.38
N THR A 167 4.07 16.83 -24.12
CA THR A 167 5.22 17.14 -24.98
C THR A 167 6.25 16.01 -25.09
N ARG A 168 6.21 15.02 -24.19
CA ARG A 168 7.09 13.85 -24.19
C ARG A 168 6.39 12.58 -24.67
N SER A 169 5.15 12.68 -25.13
CA SER A 169 4.32 11.56 -25.55
C SER A 169 4.15 11.58 -27.06
N ALA A 170 4.25 10.41 -27.70
CA ALA A 170 4.01 10.25 -29.12
C ALA A 170 2.56 10.62 -29.51
N LEU A 171 1.63 10.56 -28.56
CA LEU A 171 0.21 10.90 -28.73
C LEU A 171 -0.13 12.35 -28.39
N ASN A 172 0.86 13.17 -28.01
CA ASN A 172 0.66 14.53 -27.50
C ASN A 172 -0.35 14.60 -26.32
N ALA A 173 -0.41 13.54 -25.52
CA ALA A 173 -1.28 13.42 -24.35
C ALA A 173 -0.47 12.88 -23.17
N PRO A 174 -0.67 13.36 -21.93
CA PRO A 174 0.07 12.83 -20.78
C PRO A 174 -0.16 11.34 -20.58
N ILE A 175 0.90 10.63 -20.19
CA ILE A 175 0.88 9.19 -19.88
C ILE A 175 1.26 9.00 -18.41
N ARG A 176 0.54 8.10 -17.73
CA ARG A 176 0.66 7.84 -16.29
C ARG A 176 0.86 6.35 -16.02
N LEU A 177 1.73 6.03 -15.06
CA LEU A 177 1.75 4.74 -14.35
C LEU A 177 1.22 4.90 -12.91
N ILE A 178 0.27 4.04 -12.56
CA ILE A 178 -0.23 3.80 -11.20
C ILE A 178 0.17 2.37 -10.83
N ASP A 179 1.05 2.16 -9.85
CA ASP A 179 1.58 0.82 -9.58
C ASP A 179 1.91 0.62 -8.08
N PRO A 180 0.89 0.51 -7.21
CA PRO A 180 1.12 0.24 -5.80
C PRO A 180 1.63 -1.19 -5.59
N HIS A 181 2.56 -1.36 -4.65
CA HIS A 181 3.08 -2.66 -4.25
C HIS A 181 2.64 -3.03 -2.84
N VAL A 182 1.65 -3.90 -2.78
CA VAL A 182 1.01 -4.34 -1.54
C VAL A 182 0.81 -5.85 -1.58
N HIS A 183 0.35 -6.42 -0.47
CA HIS A 183 -0.01 -7.84 -0.42
C HIS A 183 -1.14 -8.17 -1.41
N TRP A 184 -1.03 -9.31 -2.07
CA TRP A 184 -2.08 -9.83 -2.95
C TRP A 184 -3.20 -10.55 -2.19
N PHE A 185 -3.13 -10.56 -0.85
CA PHE A 185 -4.04 -11.21 0.08
C PHE A 185 -4.38 -10.26 1.23
N GLY A 186 -5.50 -10.50 1.91
CA GLY A 186 -5.91 -9.71 3.06
C GLY A 186 -6.50 -8.34 2.68
N GLU A 187 -6.30 -7.35 3.55
CA GLU A 187 -6.98 -6.05 3.53
C GLU A 187 -6.71 -5.22 2.26
N TYR A 188 -5.49 -5.34 1.72
CA TYR A 188 -5.03 -4.56 0.58
C TYR A 188 -5.33 -5.20 -0.78
N ARG A 189 -6.21 -6.20 -0.81
CA ARG A 189 -6.68 -6.78 -2.08
C ARG A 189 -7.61 -5.78 -2.77
N TRP A 190 -7.09 -5.08 -3.77
CA TRP A 190 -7.80 -4.06 -4.55
C TRP A 190 -9.00 -4.63 -5.33
N HIS A 191 -10.09 -3.87 -5.37
CA HIS A 191 -11.28 -4.12 -6.17
C HIS A 191 -11.38 -3.05 -7.26
N GLU A 192 -11.23 -3.46 -8.51
CA GLU A 192 -11.40 -2.61 -9.69
C GLU A 192 -12.89 -2.30 -9.91
N CYS A 193 -13.22 -1.03 -10.15
CA CYS A 193 -14.59 -0.61 -10.45
C CYS A 193 -14.63 0.70 -11.24
N HIS A 194 -15.79 0.94 -11.86
CA HIS A 194 -16.10 2.17 -12.58
C HIS A 194 -17.41 2.74 -12.05
N LEU A 195 -17.40 4.00 -11.65
CA LEU A 195 -18.53 4.68 -11.03
C LEU A 195 -18.99 5.84 -11.92
N HIS A 196 -20.25 5.78 -12.35
CA HIS A 196 -20.93 6.84 -13.07
C HIS A 196 -22.21 7.24 -12.33
N ALA A 197 -22.29 8.52 -11.97
CA ALA A 197 -23.50 9.13 -11.44
C ALA A 197 -23.79 10.44 -12.17
N SER A 198 -25.00 10.59 -12.71
CA SER A 198 -25.42 11.81 -13.42
C SER A 198 -25.40 13.05 -12.52
N SER A 199 -25.56 12.88 -11.21
CA SER A 199 -25.54 13.96 -10.23
C SER A 199 -24.86 13.60 -8.92
N VAL A 200 -24.02 14.52 -8.44
CA VAL A 200 -23.44 14.51 -7.09
C VAL A 200 -24.10 15.63 -6.26
N PRO A 201 -24.57 15.36 -5.04
CA PRO A 201 -25.18 16.40 -4.19
C PRO A 201 -24.24 17.58 -3.93
N VAL A 202 -24.69 18.81 -4.22
CA VAL A 202 -23.93 20.06 -4.02
C VAL A 202 -23.38 20.24 -2.60
N PRO A 203 -24.03 19.80 -1.51
CA PRO A 203 -23.39 19.86 -0.19
C PRO A 203 -22.05 19.11 -0.08
N LEU A 204 -21.78 18.16 -0.98
CA LEU A 204 -20.55 17.36 -1.01
C LEU A 204 -19.47 17.96 -1.93
N VAL A 205 -19.84 18.82 -2.89
CA VAL A 205 -18.99 19.35 -3.97
C VAL A 205 -19.27 20.84 -4.22
N SER A 206 -18.26 21.63 -4.57
CA SER A 206 -18.39 23.10 -4.69
C SER A 206 -19.33 23.58 -5.82
N CYS A 207 -19.66 22.74 -6.79
CA CYS A 207 -20.58 23.04 -7.89
C CYS A 207 -21.27 21.76 -8.43
N PRO A 208 -22.39 21.87 -9.17
CA PRO A 208 -23.00 20.71 -9.83
C PRO A 208 -22.02 20.02 -10.78
N VAL A 209 -21.77 18.74 -10.52
CA VAL A 209 -20.83 17.90 -11.29
C VAL A 209 -21.34 16.46 -11.32
N SER A 210 -21.00 15.73 -12.38
CA SER A 210 -21.22 14.29 -12.46
C SER A 210 -20.04 13.52 -11.88
N LEU A 211 -20.31 12.30 -11.40
CA LEU A 211 -19.24 11.34 -11.10
C LEU A 211 -18.99 10.52 -12.36
N SER A 212 -17.74 10.43 -12.78
CA SER A 212 -17.29 9.49 -13.81
C SER A 212 -15.84 9.15 -13.52
N CYS A 213 -15.58 8.08 -12.79
CA CYS A 213 -14.24 7.66 -12.41
C CYS A 213 -14.07 6.15 -12.50
N ALA A 214 -12.82 5.72 -12.69
CA ALA A 214 -12.44 4.32 -12.80
C ALA A 214 -11.10 4.08 -12.10
N GLY A 215 -10.91 2.90 -11.54
CA GLY A 215 -9.73 2.60 -10.73
C GLY A 215 -10.00 1.52 -9.70
N PHE A 216 -9.32 1.64 -8.56
CA PHE A 216 -9.30 0.62 -7.52
C PHE A 216 -9.75 1.17 -6.17
N SER A 217 -10.67 0.43 -5.54
CA SER A 217 -11.11 0.63 -4.16
C SER A 217 -10.53 -0.47 -3.27
N ILE A 218 -10.42 -0.19 -1.97
CA ILE A 218 -10.29 -1.24 -0.96
C ILE A 218 -11.66 -1.89 -0.77
N ALA A 219 -11.71 -3.22 -0.67
CA ALA A 219 -12.95 -3.93 -0.40
C ALA A 219 -13.53 -3.50 0.95
N GLY A 220 -14.76 -2.98 0.95
CA GLY A 220 -15.43 -2.38 2.11
C GLY A 220 -15.36 -0.85 2.15
N LEU A 221 -14.70 -0.19 1.18
CA LEU A 221 -14.75 1.26 1.01
C LEU A 221 -15.57 1.66 -0.22
N PRO A 222 -16.29 2.80 -0.17
CA PRO A 222 -17.23 3.20 -1.22
C PRO A 222 -16.56 3.87 -2.44
N MET A 223 -15.41 4.51 -2.25
CA MET A 223 -14.79 5.39 -3.26
C MET A 223 -13.49 4.80 -3.81
N ILE A 224 -13.19 5.16 -5.07
CA ILE A 224 -11.92 4.85 -5.72
C ILE A 224 -10.78 5.56 -4.98
N VAL A 225 -9.79 4.78 -4.55
CA VAL A 225 -8.61 5.27 -3.82
C VAL A 225 -7.51 5.68 -4.79
N LEU A 226 -7.29 4.86 -5.82
CA LEU A 226 -6.29 5.07 -6.87
C LEU A 226 -6.96 4.93 -8.23
N GLY A 227 -6.79 5.89 -9.13
CA GLY A 227 -7.49 5.81 -10.41
C GLY A 227 -7.43 7.07 -11.23
N PHE A 228 -8.46 7.24 -12.05
CA PHE A 228 -8.61 8.36 -12.96
C PHE A 228 -10.09 8.68 -13.20
N ASN A 229 -10.33 9.90 -13.65
CA ASN A 229 -11.60 10.33 -14.19
C ASN A 229 -11.40 10.81 -15.63
N GLN A 230 -12.40 11.46 -16.21
CA GLN A 230 -12.32 11.94 -17.59
C GLN A 230 -11.25 13.01 -17.84
N ARG A 231 -10.75 13.65 -16.77
CA ARG A 231 -9.92 14.85 -16.81
C ARG A 231 -8.53 14.65 -16.22
N LEU A 232 -8.35 13.72 -15.30
CA LEU A 232 -7.10 13.52 -14.57
C LEU A 232 -6.95 12.12 -14.00
N SER A 233 -5.72 11.77 -13.61
CA SER A 233 -5.37 10.52 -12.94
C SER A 233 -4.51 10.79 -11.72
N TRP A 234 -4.63 9.98 -10.68
CA TRP A 234 -3.86 10.09 -9.46
C TRP A 234 -3.41 8.72 -8.94
N SER A 235 -2.30 8.73 -8.21
CA SER A 235 -1.94 7.60 -7.37
C SER A 235 -1.13 8.04 -6.17
N ALA A 236 -0.96 7.12 -5.24
CA ALA A 236 -0.16 7.26 -4.05
C ALA A 236 1.03 6.31 -4.09
N THR A 237 2.17 6.73 -3.52
CA THR A 237 3.29 5.84 -3.22
C THR A 237 3.74 6.06 -1.77
N ALA A 238 4.07 4.95 -1.09
CA ALA A 238 4.49 4.98 0.30
C ALA A 238 5.64 5.98 0.52
N GLY A 239 5.56 6.69 1.63
CA GLY A 239 6.30 7.91 1.91
C GLY A 239 5.31 8.96 2.41
N GLY A 240 5.76 10.18 2.67
CA GLY A 240 4.92 11.22 3.25
C GLY A 240 5.63 11.94 4.37
N PRO A 241 5.18 13.15 4.74
CA PRO A 241 5.75 13.92 5.82
C PRO A 241 5.43 13.26 7.17
N ASP A 242 6.03 13.78 8.23
CA ASP A 242 5.76 13.36 9.60
C ASP A 242 4.38 13.88 10.06
N THR A 243 3.51 12.95 10.48
CA THR A 243 2.10 13.22 10.82
C THR A 243 1.68 12.79 12.23
N ALA A 244 2.62 12.32 13.03
CA ALA A 244 2.37 11.86 14.39
C ALA A 244 3.62 12.04 15.24
N ASP A 245 3.45 12.21 16.55
CA ASP A 245 4.57 12.47 17.45
C ASP A 245 4.50 11.62 18.71
N ALA A 246 5.66 11.36 19.29
CA ALA A 246 5.82 10.81 20.62
C ALA A 246 6.11 11.92 21.64
N PHE A 247 5.51 11.81 22.83
CA PHE A 247 5.65 12.77 23.91
C PHE A 247 6.12 12.08 25.19
N LEU A 248 7.25 12.53 25.74
CA LEU A 248 7.78 12.06 27.00
C LEU A 248 7.06 12.74 28.17
N LEU A 249 6.42 11.94 29.02
CA LEU A 249 5.65 12.37 30.17
C LEU A 249 6.45 12.15 31.45
N GLN A 250 6.37 13.09 32.40
CA GLN A 250 6.84 12.91 33.78
C GLN A 250 5.66 12.45 34.64
N LEU A 251 5.73 11.27 35.24
CA LEU A 251 4.66 10.70 36.05
C LEU A 251 4.79 11.13 37.52
N SER A 252 3.66 11.16 38.23
CA SER A 252 3.63 11.29 39.69
C SER A 252 4.11 9.99 40.35
N GLY A 253 4.47 10.04 41.64
CA GLY A 253 4.90 8.83 42.37
C GLY A 253 3.84 7.74 42.47
N ASP A 254 2.55 8.11 42.51
CA ASP A 254 1.41 7.18 42.40
C ASP A 254 1.09 6.78 40.96
N ARG A 255 1.82 7.35 39.98
CA ARG A 255 1.69 7.20 38.54
C ARG A 255 0.33 7.59 37.96
N LYS A 256 -0.61 8.11 38.74
CA LYS A 256 -1.99 8.44 38.28
C LYS A 256 -2.08 9.78 37.56
N ARG A 257 -1.03 10.59 37.63
CA ARG A 257 -0.96 11.93 37.04
C ARG A 257 0.34 12.09 36.25
N TYR A 258 0.34 13.06 35.36
CA TYR A 258 1.53 13.51 34.64
C TYR A 258 1.68 15.02 34.75
N ARG A 259 2.92 15.50 34.69
CA ARG A 259 3.22 16.92 34.76
C ARG A 259 2.92 17.61 33.44
N TYR A 260 2.26 18.76 33.48
CA TYR A 260 2.00 19.62 32.32
C TYR A 260 1.91 21.10 32.71
N ASP A 261 2.76 21.95 32.11
CA ASP A 261 2.88 23.40 32.36
C ASP A 261 2.87 23.76 33.87
N GLY A 262 3.66 23.01 34.64
CA GLY A 262 3.78 23.19 36.10
C GLY A 262 2.70 22.51 36.95
N ASN A 263 1.63 22.00 36.35
CA ASN A 263 0.52 21.34 37.04
C ASN A 263 0.58 19.81 36.92
N TRP A 264 -0.15 19.10 37.76
CA TRP A 264 -0.39 17.66 37.63
C TRP A 264 -1.76 17.43 37.01
N LEU A 265 -1.81 16.79 35.84
CA LEU A 265 -3.04 16.40 35.16
C LEU A 265 -3.30 14.91 35.36
N ASP A 266 -4.58 14.54 35.46
CA ASP A 266 -4.98 13.14 35.64
C ASP A 266 -4.77 12.32 34.36
N ILE A 267 -4.33 11.07 34.55
CA ILE A 267 -4.29 10.04 33.52
C ILE A 267 -5.63 9.31 33.57
N VAL A 268 -6.31 9.25 32.42
CA VAL A 268 -7.57 8.53 32.30
C VAL A 268 -7.26 7.05 32.09
N GLU A 269 -7.77 6.20 32.97
CA GLU A 269 -7.62 4.75 32.89
C GLU A 269 -8.93 4.12 32.41
N GLU A 270 -8.85 3.38 31.31
CA GLU A 270 -9.96 2.71 30.66
C GLU A 270 -9.67 1.21 30.61
N LYS A 271 -10.62 0.36 31.02
CA LYS A 271 -10.52 -1.08 30.83
C LYS A 271 -11.14 -1.44 29.49
N VAL A 272 -10.34 -1.96 28.57
CA VAL A 272 -10.82 -2.52 27.32
C VAL A 272 -11.05 -4.02 27.50
N VAL A 273 -12.17 -4.50 26.97
CA VAL A 273 -12.56 -5.92 27.02
C VAL A 273 -12.44 -6.48 25.61
N LEU A 274 -11.51 -7.41 25.45
CA LEU A 274 -11.24 -8.13 24.21
C LEU A 274 -11.88 -9.51 24.33
N LYS A 275 -12.58 -9.94 23.29
CA LYS A 275 -13.11 -11.30 23.20
C LYS A 275 -12.11 -12.17 22.47
N VAL A 276 -11.81 -13.35 23.02
CA VAL A 276 -10.77 -14.26 22.49
C VAL A 276 -11.35 -15.65 22.32
N LYS A 277 -11.23 -16.21 21.13
CA LYS A 277 -11.59 -17.61 20.88
C LYS A 277 -10.54 -18.55 21.47
N VAL A 278 -10.96 -19.45 22.35
CA VAL A 278 -10.14 -20.50 22.95
C VAL A 278 -10.84 -21.83 22.72
N GLY A 279 -10.33 -22.62 21.77
CA GLY A 279 -11.03 -23.81 21.29
C GLY A 279 -12.37 -23.43 20.64
N GLU A 280 -13.48 -23.96 21.17
CA GLU A 280 -14.84 -23.69 20.69
C GLU A 280 -15.56 -22.58 21.49
N THR A 281 -14.94 -22.04 22.53
CA THR A 281 -15.54 -21.00 23.38
C THR A 281 -14.89 -19.65 23.15
N VAL A 282 -15.59 -18.58 23.57
CA VAL A 282 -15.06 -17.21 23.59
C VAL A 282 -14.92 -16.78 25.04
N THR A 283 -13.73 -16.32 25.41
CA THR A 283 -13.41 -15.76 26.74
C THR A 283 -13.21 -14.25 26.65
N GLU A 284 -13.24 -13.57 27.80
CA GLU A 284 -12.92 -12.14 27.89
C GLU A 284 -11.52 -11.94 28.45
N GLU A 285 -10.71 -11.16 27.75
CA GLU A 285 -9.47 -10.61 28.27
C GLU A 285 -9.62 -9.11 28.53
N LYS A 286 -9.22 -8.67 29.73
CA LYS A 286 -9.34 -7.27 30.15
C LYS A 286 -7.97 -6.65 30.19
N ARG A 287 -7.75 -5.60 29.39
CA ARG A 287 -6.50 -4.83 29.37
C ARG A 287 -6.74 -3.40 29.81
N LEU A 288 -5.76 -2.82 30.48
CA LEU A 288 -5.81 -1.43 30.89
C LEU A 288 -5.22 -0.55 29.79
N VAL A 289 -5.93 0.49 29.41
CA VAL A 289 -5.43 1.55 28.54
C VAL A 289 -5.38 2.85 29.32
N ARG A 290 -4.28 3.58 29.20
CA ARG A 290 -4.02 4.81 29.94
C ARG A 290 -3.90 5.96 28.94
N ARG A 291 -4.61 7.06 29.15
CA ARG A 291 -4.73 8.18 28.19
C ARG A 291 -4.41 9.51 28.84
N THR A 292 -3.82 10.39 28.04
CA THR A 292 -3.55 11.79 28.36
C THR A 292 -4.19 12.69 27.28
N HIS A 293 -4.08 14.02 27.43
CA HIS A 293 -4.48 14.94 26.36
C HIS A 293 -3.58 14.83 25.10
N LEU A 294 -2.40 14.21 25.24
CA LEU A 294 -1.45 13.95 24.16
C LEU A 294 -1.65 12.55 23.53
N GLY A 295 -2.68 11.81 23.95
CA GLY A 295 -3.01 10.49 23.41
C GLY A 295 -2.71 9.32 24.36
N PRO A 296 -2.82 8.07 23.87
CA PRO A 296 -2.55 6.87 24.67
C PRO A 296 -1.09 6.77 25.09
N ILE A 297 -0.87 6.29 26.32
CA ILE A 297 0.45 5.85 26.78
C ILE A 297 0.76 4.50 26.14
N VAL A 298 1.88 4.42 25.43
CA VAL A 298 2.32 3.19 24.72
C VAL A 298 3.50 2.51 25.42
N PHE A 299 4.22 3.25 26.28
CA PHE A 299 5.42 2.77 26.93
C PHE A 299 5.64 3.49 28.26
N GLU A 300 6.20 2.80 29.25
CA GLU A 300 6.56 3.36 30.57
C GLU A 300 7.99 2.96 30.92
N LEU A 301 8.77 3.92 31.45
CA LEU A 301 10.17 3.73 31.82
C LEU A 301 10.50 4.53 33.09
N GLY A 302 10.67 3.83 34.21
CA GLY A 302 10.89 4.47 35.51
C GLY A 302 9.77 5.47 35.82
N ASP A 303 10.13 6.71 36.16
CA ASP A 303 9.19 7.80 36.45
C ASP A 303 8.65 8.50 35.18
N PHE A 304 8.88 7.95 34.00
CA PHE A 304 8.45 8.49 32.73
C PHE A 304 7.50 7.55 31.98
N ALA A 305 6.75 8.14 31.05
CA ALA A 305 5.94 7.42 30.07
C ALA A 305 6.05 8.08 28.69
N VAL A 306 5.71 7.34 27.63
CA VAL A 306 5.59 7.88 26.28
C VAL A 306 4.14 7.82 25.85
N ALA A 307 3.57 8.96 25.49
CA ALA A 307 2.29 9.05 24.79
C ALA A 307 2.50 9.31 23.31
N VAL A 308 1.57 8.88 22.47
CA VAL A 308 1.62 9.10 21.01
C VAL A 308 0.36 9.79 20.52
N LYS A 309 0.50 10.67 19.53
CA LYS A 309 -0.61 11.41 18.92
C LYS A 309 -0.51 11.39 17.40
N SER A 310 -1.63 11.17 16.72
CA SER A 310 -1.73 11.30 15.27
C SER A 310 -2.61 12.48 14.85
N ALA A 311 -2.24 13.14 13.75
CA ALA A 311 -3.03 14.22 13.17
C ALA A 311 -4.37 13.75 12.55
N TYR A 312 -4.54 12.44 12.37
CA TYR A 312 -5.68 11.82 11.68
C TYR A 312 -6.78 11.31 12.63
N GLU A 313 -6.64 11.49 13.95
CA GLU A 313 -7.49 10.83 14.96
C GLU A 313 -8.98 11.19 14.93
N ASP A 314 -9.34 12.35 14.38
CA ASP A 314 -10.69 12.91 14.41
C ASP A 314 -11.32 13.07 13.01
N LEU A 315 -10.84 12.33 12.01
CA LEU A 315 -11.39 12.38 10.65
C LEU A 315 -12.56 11.40 10.50
N GLY A 316 -13.77 11.93 10.37
CA GLY A 316 -15.00 11.14 10.22
C GLY A 316 -15.45 11.07 8.77
N GLU A 317 -15.84 12.22 8.22
CA GLU A 317 -16.36 12.32 6.85
C GLU A 317 -15.35 12.85 5.83
N GLU A 318 -14.26 13.47 6.31
CA GLU A 318 -13.30 14.20 5.49
C GLU A 318 -12.61 13.29 4.46
N ILE A 319 -12.37 12.03 4.80
CA ILE A 319 -11.72 11.07 3.87
C ILE A 319 -12.67 10.74 2.72
N PHE A 320 -13.95 10.50 3.01
CA PHE A 320 -14.96 10.28 1.98
C PHE A 320 -15.10 11.52 1.09
N LEU A 321 -15.20 12.71 1.70
CA LEU A 321 -15.30 13.98 0.98
C LEU A 321 -14.08 14.23 0.09
N GLN A 322 -12.88 13.98 0.59
CA GLN A 322 -11.66 14.15 -0.19
C GLN A 322 -11.61 13.22 -1.39
N LEU A 323 -11.90 11.92 -1.20
CA LEU A 323 -11.90 10.96 -2.31
C LEU A 323 -12.97 11.29 -3.35
N LEU A 324 -14.17 11.71 -2.92
CA LEU A 324 -15.23 12.15 -3.82
C LEU A 324 -14.82 13.37 -4.63
N ARG A 325 -14.25 14.39 -3.98
CA ARG A 325 -13.79 15.63 -4.65
C ARG A 325 -12.61 15.39 -5.58
N MET A 326 -11.68 14.49 -5.22
CA MET A 326 -10.63 14.03 -6.13
C MET A 326 -11.22 13.34 -7.36
N ALA A 327 -12.21 12.46 -7.17
CA ALA A 327 -12.86 11.74 -8.26
C ALA A 327 -13.69 12.63 -9.19
N THR A 328 -14.22 13.76 -8.70
CA THR A 328 -15.02 14.71 -9.49
C THR A 328 -14.26 15.93 -9.99
N ALA A 329 -13.01 16.14 -9.56
CA ALA A 329 -12.19 17.29 -9.98
C ALA A 329 -12.00 17.34 -11.50
N GLN A 330 -12.20 18.53 -12.08
CA GLN A 330 -12.18 18.75 -13.53
C GLN A 330 -10.83 19.27 -14.06
N ASN A 331 -9.97 19.73 -13.16
CA ASN A 331 -8.65 20.29 -13.45
C ASN A 331 -7.72 20.09 -12.24
N LEU A 332 -6.44 20.44 -12.41
CA LEU A 332 -5.44 20.26 -11.35
C LEU A 332 -5.74 21.12 -10.11
N ASP A 333 -6.24 22.34 -10.28
CA ASP A 333 -6.44 23.25 -9.16
C ASP A 333 -7.58 22.76 -8.23
N GLU A 334 -8.68 22.28 -8.81
CA GLU A 334 -9.76 21.59 -8.06
C GLU A 334 -9.25 20.32 -7.37
N PHE A 335 -8.36 19.57 -8.02
CA PHE A 335 -7.78 18.37 -7.42
C PHE A 335 -6.88 18.72 -6.21
N VAL A 336 -6.07 19.77 -6.33
CA VAL A 336 -5.21 20.25 -5.22
C VAL A 336 -6.07 20.82 -4.08
N ASP A 337 -7.19 21.49 -4.39
CA ASP A 337 -8.16 21.92 -3.38
C ASP A 337 -8.75 20.72 -2.62
N ALA A 338 -9.13 19.65 -3.34
CA ALA A 338 -9.57 18.40 -2.72
C ALA A 338 -8.47 17.81 -1.81
N LEU A 339 -7.22 17.80 -2.26
CA LEU A 339 -6.08 17.32 -1.45
C LEU A 339 -5.84 18.14 -0.19
N SER A 340 -6.23 19.41 -0.18
CA SER A 340 -6.04 20.34 0.93
C SER A 340 -6.91 20.01 2.16
N LEU A 341 -7.85 19.08 2.04
CA LEU A 341 -8.55 18.49 3.20
C LEU A 341 -7.60 17.68 4.10
N PHE A 342 -6.49 17.17 3.54
CA PHE A 342 -5.47 16.38 4.25
C PHE A 342 -6.06 15.22 5.06
N ALA A 343 -7.10 14.59 4.55
CA ALA A 343 -7.68 13.39 5.12
C ALA A 343 -7.06 12.12 4.54
N PHE A 344 -6.57 12.17 3.29
CA PHE A 344 -5.85 11.07 2.65
C PHE A 344 -4.55 10.75 3.42
N PRO A 345 -4.17 9.45 3.57
CA PRO A 345 -2.99 9.04 4.33
C PRO A 345 -1.70 9.74 3.86
N PRO A 346 -0.68 9.86 4.74
CA PRO A 346 0.59 10.45 4.35
C PRO A 346 1.22 9.59 3.25
N GLN A 347 1.38 10.18 2.06
CA GLN A 347 1.77 9.51 0.81
C GLN A 347 2.43 10.52 -0.14
N ASN A 348 3.25 10.05 -1.07
CA ASN A 348 3.59 10.82 -2.25
C ASN A 348 2.44 10.73 -3.25
N ILE A 349 1.93 11.85 -3.75
CA ILE A 349 0.87 11.90 -4.77
C ILE A 349 1.45 12.44 -6.08
N ILE A 350 1.19 11.74 -7.18
CA ILE A 350 1.46 12.25 -8.53
C ILE A 350 0.14 12.31 -9.32
N VAL A 351 -0.07 13.41 -10.02
CA VAL A 351 -1.25 13.71 -10.84
C VAL A 351 -0.82 13.98 -12.28
N ALA A 352 -1.63 13.56 -13.24
CA ALA A 352 -1.55 14.00 -14.63
C ALA A 352 -2.96 14.40 -15.10
N THR A 353 -3.09 15.46 -15.88
CA THR A 353 -4.38 15.97 -16.37
C THR A 353 -4.45 15.93 -17.90
N ALA A 354 -5.67 15.89 -18.45
CA ALA A 354 -5.93 16.01 -19.88
C ALA A 354 -5.49 17.37 -20.47
N ASP A 355 -5.37 18.39 -19.62
CA ASP A 355 -4.88 19.72 -20.02
C ASP A 355 -3.35 19.79 -20.15
N GLY A 356 -2.63 18.69 -19.85
CA GLY A 356 -1.19 18.59 -20.03
C GLY A 356 -0.36 18.78 -18.77
N ASP A 357 -0.99 19.10 -17.64
CA ASP A 357 -0.28 19.28 -16.37
C ASP A 357 0.15 17.94 -15.78
N ILE A 358 1.34 17.92 -15.19
CA ILE A 358 1.79 16.90 -14.24
C ILE A 358 2.19 17.56 -12.92
N PHE A 359 1.83 16.93 -11.82
CA PHE A 359 2.01 17.49 -10.48
C PHE A 359 2.43 16.43 -9.48
N TYR A 360 3.31 16.82 -8.56
CA TYR A 360 3.74 16.04 -7.41
C TYR A 360 3.45 16.80 -6.12
N LEU A 361 2.96 16.10 -5.10
CA LEU A 361 2.83 16.58 -3.72
C LEU A 361 3.28 15.49 -2.75
N LEU A 362 4.14 15.84 -1.80
CA LEU A 362 4.36 15.05 -0.60
C LEU A 362 3.19 15.31 0.36
N ASN A 363 2.11 14.53 0.23
CA ASN A 363 0.85 14.72 0.93
C ASN A 363 0.93 14.16 2.35
N GLY A 364 0.37 14.91 3.31
CA GLY A 364 0.09 14.42 4.66
C GLY A 364 -0.47 15.53 5.53
N ARG A 365 -1.26 15.16 6.54
CA ARG A 365 -1.82 16.08 7.53
C ARG A 365 -0.76 16.51 8.54
N THR A 366 0.23 17.26 8.09
CA THR A 366 1.45 17.56 8.87
C THR A 366 1.22 18.63 9.93
N PRO A 367 1.37 18.30 11.23
CA PRO A 367 1.35 19.31 12.27
C PRO A 367 2.42 20.38 12.08
N LYS A 368 2.02 21.63 12.27
CA LYS A 368 2.96 22.74 12.41
C LYS A 368 3.59 22.67 13.80
N ARG A 369 4.91 22.54 13.84
CA ARG A 369 5.68 22.26 15.05
C ARG A 369 6.65 23.38 15.37
N ASN A 370 7.02 23.50 16.64
CA ASN A 370 8.07 24.41 17.08
C ASN A 370 9.45 23.85 16.68
N PRO A 371 10.22 24.53 15.80
CA PRO A 371 11.48 24.01 15.27
C PRO A 371 12.62 23.96 16.29
N LYS A 372 12.41 24.47 17.53
CA LYS A 372 13.37 24.37 18.63
C LYS A 372 13.59 22.93 19.10
N PHE A 373 12.61 22.05 18.89
CA PHE A 373 12.68 20.64 19.29
C PHE A 373 13.08 19.77 18.10
N ASP A 374 13.78 18.68 18.41
CA ASP A 374 13.97 17.57 17.49
C ASP A 374 12.78 16.62 17.59
N TRP A 375 11.92 16.66 16.57
CA TRP A 375 10.70 15.87 16.50
C TRP A 375 10.92 14.44 15.99
N SER A 376 12.16 14.07 15.66
CA SER A 376 12.51 12.67 15.38
C SER A 376 12.67 11.82 16.65
N LEU A 377 12.51 12.45 17.82
CA LEU A 377 12.61 11.84 19.14
C LEU A 377 11.36 12.19 19.97
N PRO A 378 11.04 11.40 21.02
CA PRO A 378 10.02 11.80 21.97
C PRO A 378 10.30 13.20 22.57
N VAL A 379 9.40 14.15 22.30
CA VAL A 379 9.54 15.54 22.77
C VAL A 379 8.96 15.72 24.16
N PRO A 380 9.35 16.75 24.93
CA PRO A 380 8.77 17.04 26.23
C PRO A 380 7.25 17.14 26.22
N GLY A 381 6.54 16.22 26.86
CA GLY A 381 5.08 16.23 27.03
C GLY A 381 4.60 16.98 28.27
N TRP A 382 5.48 17.70 28.97
CA TRP A 382 5.18 18.46 30.18
C TRP A 382 5.12 19.98 29.97
N THR A 383 5.15 20.45 28.73
CA THR A 383 5.14 21.87 28.36
C THR A 383 4.24 22.11 27.16
N LYS A 384 3.63 23.29 27.09
CA LYS A 384 2.88 23.73 25.91
C LYS A 384 3.75 24.12 24.71
N GLU A 385 5.07 24.27 24.91
CA GLU A 385 5.99 24.61 23.80
C GLU A 385 6.03 23.53 22.70
N THR A 386 5.59 22.31 23.02
CA THR A 386 5.48 21.14 22.14
C THR A 386 4.04 20.85 21.71
N GLU A 387 3.08 21.74 21.96
CA GLU A 387 1.77 21.62 21.32
C GLU A 387 1.84 21.99 19.84
N TRP A 388 1.07 21.28 19.01
CA TRP A 388 0.94 21.57 17.59
C TRP A 388 0.26 22.93 17.36
N GLN A 389 0.79 23.70 16.42
CA GLN A 389 0.35 25.05 16.08
C GLN A 389 -0.55 25.07 14.84
N GLY A 390 -1.44 24.08 14.74
CA GLY A 390 -2.26 23.82 13.55
C GLY A 390 -1.60 22.82 12.58
N ILE A 391 -2.10 22.80 11.34
CA ILE A 391 -1.62 21.92 10.25
C ILE A 391 -1.00 22.80 9.16
N LEU A 392 0.10 22.34 8.56
CA LEU A 392 0.72 23.02 7.41
C LEU A 392 -0.24 23.04 6.22
N SER A 393 -0.22 24.13 5.45
CA SER A 393 -0.89 24.18 4.15
C SER A 393 -0.11 23.37 3.10
N TRP A 394 -0.77 22.97 2.01
CA TRP A 394 -0.11 22.22 0.94
C TRP A 394 1.04 22.99 0.28
N LYS A 395 0.99 24.33 0.33
CA LYS A 395 2.05 25.21 -0.18
C LYS A 395 3.33 25.14 0.65
N GLU A 396 3.22 24.76 1.92
CA GLU A 396 4.35 24.57 2.84
C GLU A 396 4.94 23.16 2.74
N LEU A 397 4.26 22.23 2.07
CA LEU A 397 4.75 20.87 1.81
C LEU A 397 5.53 20.80 0.48
N PRO A 398 6.48 19.87 0.32
CA PRO A 398 7.18 19.65 -0.94
C PRO A 398 6.22 19.33 -2.09
N HIS A 399 6.21 20.17 -3.12
CA HIS A 399 5.38 20.00 -4.30
C HIS A 399 6.06 20.54 -5.56
N LEU A 400 5.74 19.97 -6.72
CA LEU A 400 6.31 20.37 -8.00
C LEU A 400 5.29 20.22 -9.12
N ARG A 401 5.07 21.30 -9.88
CA ARG A 401 4.21 21.32 -11.08
C ARG A 401 5.11 21.45 -12.31
N ASN A 402 4.84 20.64 -13.34
CA ASN A 402 5.44 20.74 -14.68
C ASN A 402 6.97 20.99 -14.69
N PRO A 403 7.79 20.05 -14.18
CA PRO A 403 9.24 20.20 -14.21
C PRO A 403 9.76 20.32 -15.65
N LYS A 404 10.91 21.00 -15.81
CA LYS A 404 11.56 21.21 -17.12
C LYS A 404 11.88 19.92 -17.88
N SER A 405 12.16 18.85 -17.16
CA SER A 405 12.40 17.51 -17.72
C SER A 405 11.18 16.94 -18.44
N GLY A 406 9.98 17.44 -18.16
CA GLY A 406 8.71 16.96 -18.70
C GLY A 406 8.20 15.65 -18.09
N PHE A 407 8.79 15.18 -16.98
CA PHE A 407 8.30 13.99 -16.27
C PHE A 407 8.53 14.05 -14.76
N LEU A 408 7.73 13.28 -14.04
CA LEU A 408 7.80 13.05 -12.59
C LEU A 408 7.80 11.54 -12.32
N GLN A 409 8.51 11.10 -11.28
CA GLN A 409 8.46 9.73 -10.78
C GLN A 409 8.55 9.68 -9.25
N ASN A 410 8.03 8.61 -8.64
CA ASN A 410 8.34 8.24 -7.29
C ASN A 410 8.29 6.71 -7.13
N CYS A 411 9.35 6.15 -6.58
CA CYS A 411 9.51 4.74 -6.25
C CYS A 411 9.75 4.57 -4.74
N ASN A 412 9.06 5.35 -3.89
CA ASN A 412 9.25 5.49 -2.44
C ASN A 412 10.55 6.21 -2.06
N ASN A 413 10.91 7.24 -2.84
CA ASN A 413 12.11 8.04 -2.64
C ASN A 413 11.78 9.41 -2.08
N ASN A 414 12.82 10.12 -1.63
CA ASN A 414 12.70 11.50 -1.20
C ASN A 414 12.31 12.45 -2.35
N PRO A 415 11.66 13.60 -2.04
CA PRO A 415 11.26 14.60 -3.02
C PRO A 415 12.38 15.08 -3.96
N GLN A 416 13.63 15.08 -3.53
CA GLN A 416 14.79 15.46 -4.37
C GLN A 416 15.00 14.56 -5.59
N PHE A 417 14.43 13.36 -5.63
CA PHE A 417 14.62 12.40 -6.72
C PHE A 417 13.42 12.28 -7.65
N VAL A 418 12.38 13.10 -7.47
CA VAL A 418 11.15 12.96 -8.27
C VAL A 418 11.33 13.31 -9.74
N THR A 419 12.40 14.03 -10.07
CA THR A 419 12.75 14.43 -11.42
C THR A 419 14.24 14.84 -11.46
N PRO A 420 14.93 14.81 -12.61
CA PRO A 420 16.29 15.35 -12.71
C PRO A 420 16.34 16.81 -12.26
N ASP A 421 17.37 17.16 -11.49
CA ASP A 421 17.56 18.51 -10.93
C ASP A 421 16.34 19.03 -10.14
N SER A 422 15.65 18.13 -9.41
CA SER A 422 14.50 18.50 -8.59
C SER A 422 14.86 19.65 -7.63
N PRO A 423 14.08 20.73 -7.60
CA PRO A 423 14.33 21.83 -6.67
C PRO A 423 13.92 21.47 -5.24
N LEU A 424 13.32 20.30 -5.01
CA LEU A 424 12.79 19.88 -3.70
C LEU A 424 13.89 19.27 -2.84
N THR A 425 14.82 20.09 -2.34
CA THR A 425 15.90 19.66 -1.45
C THR A 425 15.50 19.80 0.02
N PRO A 426 16.04 18.96 0.93
CA PRO A 426 15.65 18.97 2.34
C PRO A 426 15.86 20.32 3.03
N GLU A 427 16.86 21.09 2.64
CA GLU A 427 17.21 22.38 3.27
C GLU A 427 16.14 23.45 3.04
N ARG A 428 15.24 23.27 2.07
CA ARG A 428 14.18 24.22 1.74
C ARG A 428 12.94 24.09 2.60
N PHE A 429 12.85 23.03 3.39
CA PHE A 429 11.65 22.67 4.14
C PHE A 429 12.00 22.40 5.61
N PRO A 430 11.09 22.68 6.55
CA PRO A 430 11.23 22.15 7.91
C PRO A 430 11.38 20.63 7.88
N HIS A 431 12.20 20.08 8.78
CA HIS A 431 12.48 18.65 8.82
C HIS A 431 11.18 17.81 8.77
N PHE A 432 10.21 18.08 9.64
CA PHE A 432 8.92 17.37 9.70
C PHE A 432 8.04 17.50 8.44
N ALA A 433 8.27 18.50 7.58
CA ALA A 433 7.54 18.67 6.32
C ALA A 433 8.20 17.91 5.15
N TYR A 434 9.49 17.59 5.28
CA TYR A 434 10.27 16.86 4.26
C TYR A 434 10.53 15.41 4.64
N TYR A 435 10.46 15.11 5.94
CA TYR A 435 10.91 13.84 6.51
C TYR A 435 10.20 12.67 5.86
N SER A 436 10.99 11.83 5.20
CA SER A 436 10.60 10.55 4.64
C SER A 436 11.18 9.49 5.57
N HIS A 437 10.29 8.68 6.16
CA HIS A 437 10.51 7.60 7.15
C HIS A 437 11.63 6.60 6.85
N THR A 438 12.24 6.70 5.67
CA THR A 438 13.25 5.79 5.16
C THR A 438 14.66 6.40 5.18
N GLY A 439 14.82 7.68 5.52
CA GLY A 439 16.10 8.39 5.46
C GLY A 439 16.39 8.96 4.07
N ASN A 440 17.64 9.26 3.75
CA ASN A 440 18.05 9.80 2.45
C ASN A 440 18.11 8.71 1.37
N VAL A 441 16.97 8.09 1.04
CA VAL A 441 16.94 6.89 0.20
C VAL A 441 16.79 7.23 -1.27
N TYR A 442 17.86 6.95 -2.02
CA TYR A 442 17.82 6.80 -3.46
C TYR A 442 17.70 5.31 -3.79
N ARG A 443 16.52 4.86 -4.22
CA ARG A 443 16.26 3.42 -4.44
C ARG A 443 16.66 3.01 -5.84
N ALA A 444 17.10 1.76 -6.01
CA ALA A 444 17.47 1.20 -7.31
C ALA A 444 16.33 1.33 -8.34
N ARG A 445 15.07 1.06 -7.97
CA ARG A 445 13.91 1.31 -8.85
C ARG A 445 13.81 2.75 -9.34
N SER A 446 14.10 3.73 -8.49
CA SER A 446 14.11 5.14 -8.85
C SER A 446 15.19 5.46 -9.86
N GLU A 447 16.39 4.91 -9.67
CA GLU A 447 17.50 5.05 -10.62
C GLU A 447 17.07 4.55 -12.00
N ARG A 448 16.45 3.38 -12.03
CA ARG A 448 15.95 2.78 -13.27
C ARG A 448 14.80 3.57 -13.91
N ALA A 449 13.85 4.05 -13.10
CA ALA A 449 12.74 4.88 -13.60
C ALA A 449 13.25 6.19 -14.21
N LEU A 450 14.14 6.90 -13.52
CA LEU A 450 14.72 8.15 -14.02
C LEU A 450 15.49 7.92 -15.34
N GLU A 451 16.28 6.85 -15.41
CA GLU A 451 17.03 6.46 -16.61
C GLU A 451 16.08 6.25 -17.81
N LEU A 452 15.07 5.39 -17.65
CA LEU A 452 14.14 5.02 -18.71
C LEU A 452 13.29 6.20 -19.16
N LEU A 453 12.80 7.03 -18.24
CA LEU A 453 11.99 8.20 -18.55
C LEU A 453 12.81 9.30 -19.26
N ALA A 454 14.06 9.50 -18.85
CA ALA A 454 14.96 10.48 -19.48
C ALA A 454 15.25 10.11 -20.94
N GLN A 455 15.44 8.83 -21.25
CA GLN A 455 15.71 8.33 -22.60
C GLN A 455 14.52 8.42 -23.57
N ARG A 456 13.30 8.78 -23.11
CA ARG A 456 12.08 8.78 -23.93
C ARG A 456 11.54 10.19 -24.14
N GLU A 457 11.94 10.82 -25.24
CA GLU A 457 11.41 12.13 -25.66
C GLU A 457 10.06 12.04 -26.40
N ARG A 458 9.71 10.85 -26.92
CA ARG A 458 8.42 10.57 -27.60
C ARG A 458 7.87 9.21 -27.16
N MET A 459 7.46 9.11 -25.91
CA MET A 459 6.95 7.90 -25.29
C MET A 459 5.72 7.34 -26.00
N THR A 460 5.76 6.08 -26.40
CA THR A 460 4.61 5.33 -26.89
C THR A 460 3.89 4.60 -25.75
N ILE A 461 2.71 4.03 -26.04
CA ILE A 461 2.01 3.18 -25.07
C ILE A 461 2.82 1.91 -24.77
N ASP A 462 3.48 1.34 -25.78
CA ASP A 462 4.31 0.14 -25.61
C ASP A 462 5.55 0.44 -24.76
N ASP A 463 6.17 1.61 -24.92
CA ASP A 463 7.24 2.07 -24.02
C ASP A 463 6.74 2.15 -22.57
N ALA A 464 5.57 2.76 -22.34
CA ALA A 464 4.97 2.91 -21.02
C ALA A 464 4.70 1.56 -20.35
N MET A 465 4.11 0.62 -21.08
CA MET A 465 3.88 -0.75 -20.60
C MET A 465 5.19 -1.50 -20.35
N GLY A 466 6.18 -1.34 -21.24
CA GLY A 466 7.50 -1.94 -21.10
C GLY A 466 8.26 -1.45 -19.85
N ILE A 467 8.14 -0.16 -19.50
CA ILE A 467 8.72 0.39 -18.26
C ILE A 467 8.05 -0.23 -17.02
N ALA A 468 6.72 -0.39 -17.04
CA ALA A 468 5.99 -0.98 -15.92
C ALA A 468 6.41 -2.42 -15.62
N PHE A 469 6.85 -3.17 -16.64
CA PHE A 469 7.32 -4.54 -16.50
C PHE A 469 8.85 -4.70 -16.63
N ASP A 470 9.63 -3.62 -16.52
CA ASP A 470 11.09 -3.73 -16.61
C ASP A 470 11.67 -4.52 -15.42
N THR A 471 12.38 -5.59 -15.76
CA THR A 471 12.95 -6.57 -14.82
C THR A 471 14.42 -6.30 -14.49
N TYR A 472 15.01 -5.22 -15.01
CA TYR A 472 16.41 -4.92 -14.78
C TYR A 472 16.63 -4.52 -13.32
N SER A 473 17.56 -5.19 -12.64
CA SER A 473 17.95 -4.85 -11.28
C SER A 473 19.27 -4.06 -11.29
N PRO A 474 19.26 -2.75 -11.00
CA PRO A 474 20.43 -1.89 -11.15
C PRO A 474 21.65 -2.31 -10.34
N LYS A 475 21.46 -2.92 -9.18
CA LYS A 475 22.55 -3.33 -8.28
C LYS A 475 23.02 -4.76 -8.51
N ALA A 476 22.33 -5.54 -9.34
CA ALA A 476 22.60 -6.97 -9.50
C ALA A 476 24.05 -7.26 -9.93
N LYS A 477 24.58 -6.52 -10.90
CA LYS A 477 25.95 -6.71 -11.39
C LYS A 477 27.00 -6.41 -10.32
N ASP A 478 26.77 -5.45 -9.44
CA ASP A 478 27.73 -5.11 -8.40
C ASP A 478 27.72 -6.15 -7.27
N TRP A 479 26.55 -6.72 -6.94
CA TRP A 479 26.46 -7.91 -6.09
C TRP A 479 27.21 -9.11 -6.69
N VAL A 480 27.03 -9.39 -7.98
CA VAL A 480 27.74 -10.48 -8.66
C VAL A 480 29.26 -10.25 -8.64
N LYS A 481 29.74 -9.02 -8.86
CA LYS A 481 31.17 -8.69 -8.75
C LYS A 481 31.71 -9.01 -7.34
N SER A 482 30.96 -8.63 -6.29
CA SER A 482 31.34 -8.92 -4.91
C SER A 482 31.42 -10.44 -4.65
N LEU A 483 30.43 -11.21 -5.12
CA LEU A 483 30.46 -12.68 -5.01
C LEU A 483 31.65 -13.30 -5.74
N VAL A 484 31.97 -12.83 -6.95
CA VAL A 484 33.14 -13.31 -7.71
C VAL A 484 34.43 -13.09 -6.92
N GLN A 485 34.57 -11.94 -6.25
CA GLN A 485 35.73 -11.65 -5.41
C GLN A 485 35.80 -12.58 -4.19
N ALA A 486 34.66 -12.84 -3.54
CA ALA A 486 34.58 -13.79 -2.43
C ALA A 486 34.97 -15.21 -2.85
N CYS A 487 34.42 -15.72 -3.96
CA CYS A 487 34.73 -17.05 -4.50
C CYS A 487 36.22 -17.22 -4.83
N LYS A 488 36.87 -16.18 -5.38
CA LYS A 488 38.31 -16.19 -5.67
C LYS A 488 39.14 -16.24 -4.40
N SER A 489 38.78 -15.44 -3.40
CA SER A 489 39.55 -15.33 -2.15
C SER A 489 39.46 -16.59 -1.30
N LEU A 490 38.31 -17.28 -1.34
CA LEU A 490 38.03 -18.48 -0.53
C LEU A 490 38.35 -19.81 -1.25
N GLY A 491 38.91 -19.75 -2.46
CA GLY A 491 39.45 -20.94 -3.15
C GLY A 491 38.39 -21.95 -3.58
N ALA A 492 37.27 -21.49 -4.16
CA ALA A 492 36.18 -22.37 -4.57
C ALA A 492 36.58 -23.33 -5.72
N GLN A 493 36.68 -24.63 -5.45
CA GLN A 493 37.06 -25.66 -6.45
C GLN A 493 35.94 -26.67 -6.80
N ASN A 494 34.67 -26.27 -6.71
CA ASN A 494 33.54 -27.14 -7.07
C ASN A 494 33.01 -26.82 -8.48
N GLY A 495 32.89 -27.82 -9.35
CA GLY A 495 32.39 -27.67 -10.72
C GLY A 495 30.93 -27.18 -10.83
N ALA A 496 30.07 -27.46 -9.85
CA ALA A 496 28.72 -26.87 -9.81
C ALA A 496 28.79 -25.37 -9.47
N LEU A 497 29.66 -24.99 -8.54
CA LEU A 497 29.84 -23.60 -8.13
C LEU A 497 30.42 -22.75 -9.26
N GLN A 498 31.44 -23.24 -9.96
CA GLN A 498 32.00 -22.54 -11.11
C GLN A 498 30.96 -22.34 -12.22
N ARG A 499 30.16 -23.38 -12.53
CA ARG A 499 29.08 -23.24 -13.53
C ARG A 499 28.05 -22.19 -13.13
N ALA A 500 27.59 -22.18 -11.88
CA ALA A 500 26.65 -21.17 -11.40
C ALA A 500 27.25 -19.76 -11.42
N LEU A 501 28.55 -19.62 -11.12
CA LEU A 501 29.26 -18.36 -11.18
C LEU A 501 29.40 -17.86 -12.63
N ASP A 502 29.70 -18.76 -13.57
CA ASP A 502 29.79 -18.44 -15.01
C ASP A 502 28.44 -17.93 -15.56
N GLU A 503 27.33 -18.54 -15.14
CA GLU A 503 25.97 -18.07 -15.49
C GLU A 503 25.75 -16.64 -14.98
N LEU A 504 26.05 -16.37 -13.69
CA LEU A 504 25.90 -15.03 -13.11
C LEU A 504 26.82 -13.99 -13.76
N GLN A 505 28.03 -14.36 -14.16
CA GLN A 505 28.98 -13.44 -14.80
C GLN A 505 28.56 -13.04 -16.22
N ARG A 506 27.87 -13.91 -16.96
CA ARG A 506 27.33 -13.61 -18.30
C ARG A 506 25.99 -12.90 -18.26
N TRP A 507 25.33 -12.89 -17.11
CA TRP A 507 24.00 -12.34 -16.93
C TRP A 507 23.97 -10.83 -17.21
N ASP A 508 22.91 -10.42 -17.89
CA ASP A 508 22.66 -9.02 -18.22
C ASP A 508 22.09 -8.21 -17.05
N GLY A 509 21.70 -8.86 -15.94
CA GLY A 509 21.10 -8.24 -14.76
C GLY A 509 19.57 -8.17 -14.79
N ARG A 510 18.92 -8.83 -15.76
CA ARG A 510 17.46 -8.87 -15.88
C ARG A 510 16.84 -10.06 -15.16
N MET A 511 15.86 -9.79 -14.29
CA MET A 511 15.09 -10.78 -13.54
C MET A 511 13.98 -11.40 -14.42
N ASP A 512 14.35 -11.88 -15.61
CA ASP A 512 13.40 -12.48 -16.55
C ASP A 512 13.06 -13.92 -16.15
N LYS A 513 11.80 -14.34 -16.34
CA LYS A 513 11.32 -15.67 -15.92
C LYS A 513 12.05 -16.84 -16.59
N ASN A 514 12.68 -16.62 -17.75
CA ASN A 514 13.43 -17.65 -18.47
C ASN A 514 14.94 -17.62 -18.17
N SER A 515 15.42 -16.69 -17.33
CA SER A 515 16.84 -16.54 -17.01
C SER A 515 17.26 -17.50 -15.91
N VAL A 516 18.18 -18.42 -16.24
CA VAL A 516 18.85 -19.32 -15.27
C VAL A 516 19.65 -18.51 -14.26
N ALA A 517 20.40 -17.52 -14.72
CA ALA A 517 21.17 -16.65 -13.84
C ALA A 517 20.29 -15.90 -12.84
N ALA A 518 19.11 -15.41 -13.25
CA ALA A 518 18.17 -14.76 -12.32
C ALA A 518 17.60 -15.72 -11.27
N GLY A 519 17.34 -16.98 -11.63
CA GLY A 519 16.91 -18.02 -10.68
C GLY A 519 17.99 -18.34 -9.66
N VAL A 520 19.24 -18.53 -10.10
CA VAL A 520 20.41 -18.70 -9.23
C VAL A 520 20.60 -17.48 -8.33
N TYR A 521 20.49 -16.27 -8.88
CA TYR A 521 20.64 -15.02 -8.14
C TYR A 521 19.60 -14.88 -7.03
N LEU A 522 18.31 -15.17 -7.31
CA LEU A 522 17.25 -15.12 -6.29
C LEU A 522 17.54 -16.09 -5.13
N LEU A 523 17.87 -17.34 -5.43
CA LEU A 523 18.20 -18.34 -4.42
C LEU A 523 19.39 -17.90 -3.55
N TRP A 524 20.42 -17.35 -4.19
CA TRP A 524 21.58 -16.82 -3.49
C TRP A 524 21.24 -15.65 -2.58
N ARG A 525 20.51 -14.66 -3.09
CA ARG A 525 20.11 -13.49 -2.31
C ARG A 525 19.20 -13.85 -1.15
N TRP A 526 18.30 -14.81 -1.32
CA TRP A 526 17.49 -15.37 -0.24
C TRP A 526 18.37 -16.02 0.84
N GLN A 527 19.28 -16.92 0.47
CA GLN A 527 20.21 -17.57 1.42
C GLN A 527 21.10 -16.57 2.16
N TYR A 528 21.51 -15.49 1.49
CA TYR A 528 22.27 -14.41 2.11
C TYR A 528 21.40 -13.63 3.10
N HIS A 529 20.18 -13.27 2.71
CA HIS A 529 19.23 -12.59 3.59
C HIS A 529 18.92 -13.40 4.86
N GLN A 530 18.85 -14.73 4.79
CA GLN A 530 18.64 -15.56 5.99
C GLN A 530 19.79 -15.50 7.00
N ARG A 531 21.00 -15.11 6.56
CA ARG A 531 22.16 -14.86 7.43
C ARG A 531 22.22 -13.41 7.93
N HIS A 532 21.48 -12.53 7.26
CA HIS A 532 21.51 -11.08 7.46
C HIS A 532 20.10 -10.51 7.53
N GLN A 533 19.28 -11.00 8.47
CA GLN A 533 17.88 -10.59 8.61
C GLN A 533 17.74 -9.12 9.08
N GLU A 534 18.83 -8.52 9.55
CA GLU A 534 18.93 -7.09 9.84
C GLU A 534 18.93 -6.21 8.58
N LEU A 535 19.20 -6.78 7.40
CA LEU A 535 19.18 -6.04 6.14
C LEU A 535 17.74 -5.79 5.71
N SER A 536 17.37 -4.52 5.60
CA SER A 536 16.09 -4.12 5.05
C SER A 536 16.03 -4.33 3.53
N TRP A 537 14.82 -4.41 2.98
CA TRP A 537 14.56 -4.33 1.54
C TRP A 537 15.15 -3.07 0.87
N ALA A 538 15.34 -1.99 1.63
CA ALA A 538 15.99 -0.76 1.19
C ALA A 538 17.51 -0.88 1.09
N ASP A 539 18.11 -1.88 1.73
CA ASP A 539 19.56 -2.07 1.83
C ASP A 539 20.16 -2.81 0.63
N GLY A 540 19.50 -2.79 -0.53
CA GLY A 540 20.06 -3.36 -1.76
C GLY A 540 21.38 -2.73 -2.21
N ASP A 541 21.73 -1.58 -1.64
CA ASP A 541 22.99 -0.89 -1.83
C ASP A 541 24.11 -1.32 -0.86
N LYS A 542 23.81 -2.11 0.19
CA LYS A 542 24.80 -2.66 1.15
C LYS A 542 25.47 -3.91 0.59
N ILE A 543 26.20 -3.73 -0.51
CA ILE A 543 27.01 -4.78 -1.13
C ILE A 543 28.05 -5.28 -0.10
N PRO A 544 28.28 -6.61 0.03
CA PRO A 544 29.24 -7.18 0.97
C PRO A 544 30.63 -6.60 0.78
N LYS A 545 31.24 -6.07 1.86
CA LYS A 545 32.56 -5.40 1.80
C LYS A 545 33.55 -5.99 2.79
N SER A 546 33.11 -6.36 3.99
CA SER A 546 33.97 -6.97 4.99
C SER A 546 34.28 -8.43 4.65
N GLU A 547 35.35 -8.96 5.23
CA GLU A 547 35.73 -10.37 5.06
C GLU A 547 34.64 -11.33 5.54
N LEU A 548 33.95 -10.98 6.64
CA LEU A 548 32.83 -11.74 7.18
C LEU A 548 31.66 -11.77 6.19
N GLU A 549 31.19 -10.61 5.72
CA GLU A 549 30.08 -10.54 4.75
C GLU A 549 30.43 -11.26 3.43
N GLN A 550 31.69 -11.20 2.99
CA GLN A 550 32.15 -11.93 1.81
C GLN A 550 32.12 -13.45 2.02
N ARG A 551 32.50 -13.91 3.22
CA ARG A 551 32.36 -15.32 3.60
C ARG A 551 30.90 -15.75 3.65
N ASP A 552 30.04 -14.95 4.26
CA ASP A 552 28.60 -15.22 4.33
C ASP A 552 27.96 -15.25 2.93
N ALA A 553 28.39 -14.35 2.03
CA ALA A 553 27.98 -14.34 0.63
C ALA A 553 28.40 -15.62 -0.10
N PHE A 554 29.61 -16.12 0.15
CA PHE A 554 30.08 -17.38 -0.42
C PHE A 554 29.33 -18.60 0.12
N GLU A 555 29.15 -18.70 1.43
CA GLU A 555 28.41 -19.79 2.07
C GLU A 555 26.93 -19.80 1.65
N ALA A 556 26.30 -18.62 1.54
CA ALA A 556 24.97 -18.48 0.97
C ALA A 556 24.89 -18.97 -0.48
N PHE A 557 25.93 -18.72 -1.28
CA PHE A 557 25.98 -19.19 -2.66
C PHE A 557 26.08 -20.72 -2.76
N GLN A 558 26.86 -21.35 -1.87
CA GLN A 558 26.86 -22.80 -1.73
C GLN A 558 25.48 -23.34 -1.35
N GLY A 559 24.79 -22.68 -0.40
CA GLY A 559 23.41 -23.02 -0.01
C GLY A 559 22.42 -22.91 -1.18
N ALA A 560 22.56 -21.89 -2.02
CA ALA A 560 21.71 -21.71 -3.20
C ALA A 560 21.91 -22.81 -4.24
N ILE A 561 23.16 -23.21 -4.50
CA ILE A 561 23.49 -24.34 -5.38
C ILE A 561 22.91 -25.64 -4.82
N GLN A 562 23.07 -25.87 -3.52
CA GLN A 562 22.51 -27.06 -2.87
C GLN A 562 20.98 -27.09 -2.98
N HIS A 563 20.31 -25.97 -2.72
CA HIS A 563 18.87 -25.83 -2.89
C HIS A 563 18.43 -26.15 -4.32
N ALA A 564 19.10 -25.57 -5.32
CA ALA A 564 18.82 -25.80 -6.72
C ALA A 564 18.96 -27.29 -7.09
N LEU A 565 20.05 -27.93 -6.68
CA LEU A 565 20.29 -29.35 -6.98
C LEU A 565 19.33 -30.29 -6.23
N THR A 566 19.01 -30.00 -4.97
CA THR A 566 18.08 -30.82 -4.17
C THR A 566 16.66 -30.77 -4.71
N HIS A 567 16.14 -29.58 -4.99
CA HIS A 567 14.71 -29.40 -5.32
C HIS A 567 14.42 -29.44 -6.83
N PHE A 568 15.41 -29.13 -7.67
CA PHE A 568 15.21 -29.04 -9.13
C PHE A 568 16.11 -29.98 -9.93
N GLY A 569 17.17 -30.54 -9.33
CA GLY A 569 18.16 -31.37 -10.03
C GLY A 569 19.02 -30.63 -11.06
N LYS A 570 18.81 -29.32 -11.23
CA LYS A 570 19.47 -28.43 -12.19
C LYS A 570 19.53 -27.01 -11.61
N PHE A 571 20.13 -26.07 -12.36
CA PHE A 571 19.94 -24.64 -12.07
C PHE A 571 18.65 -24.17 -12.76
N PRO A 572 17.57 -23.91 -12.01
CA PRO A 572 16.29 -23.53 -12.60
C PRO A 572 16.32 -22.08 -13.10
N PRO A 573 15.61 -21.75 -14.20
CA PRO A 573 15.29 -20.38 -14.53
C PRO A 573 14.38 -19.75 -13.46
N LEU A 574 14.39 -18.41 -13.34
CA LEU A 574 13.65 -17.69 -12.31
C LEU A 574 12.17 -18.11 -12.22
N GLY A 575 11.51 -18.29 -13.36
CA GLY A 575 10.11 -18.67 -13.43
C GLY A 575 9.83 -20.08 -12.92
N GLU A 576 10.82 -20.97 -12.84
CA GLU A 576 10.67 -22.27 -12.15
C GLU A 576 10.82 -22.12 -10.62
N VAL A 577 11.56 -21.10 -10.17
CA VAL A 577 11.82 -20.80 -8.75
C VAL A 577 10.70 -19.97 -8.12
N GLN A 578 10.27 -18.89 -8.77
CA GLN A 578 9.26 -17.95 -8.27
C GLN A 578 7.95 -18.10 -9.05
N ARG A 579 6.88 -18.39 -8.31
CA ARG A 579 5.59 -18.81 -8.87
C ARG A 579 4.43 -17.94 -8.39
N LEU A 580 3.51 -17.65 -9.29
CA LEU A 580 2.21 -17.07 -8.98
C LEU A 580 1.27 -18.20 -8.58
N ARG A 581 1.04 -18.35 -7.28
CA ARG A 581 0.18 -19.40 -6.72
C ARG A 581 -1.07 -18.83 -6.08
N ARG A 582 -2.23 -19.42 -6.41
CA ARG A 582 -3.51 -19.13 -5.73
C ARG A 582 -4.21 -20.43 -5.37
N TYR A 583 -4.52 -20.59 -4.09
CA TYR A 583 -5.22 -21.76 -3.56
C TYR A 583 -6.70 -21.44 -3.33
N ALA A 584 -7.57 -22.45 -3.44
CA ALA A 584 -9.00 -22.31 -3.19
C ALA A 584 -9.31 -22.08 -1.69
N SER A 585 -8.51 -22.66 -0.80
CA SER A 585 -8.58 -22.44 0.64
C SER A 585 -7.19 -22.65 1.24
N SER A 586 -6.80 -21.78 2.16
CA SER A 586 -5.58 -21.94 2.96
C SER A 586 -5.78 -22.82 4.21
N LYS A 587 -7.02 -23.21 4.52
CA LYS A 587 -7.38 -23.98 5.75
C LYS A 587 -7.50 -25.50 5.53
N SER A 588 -7.21 -26.02 4.34
CA SER A 588 -7.29 -27.46 4.07
C SER A 588 -6.09 -28.20 4.66
N LEU A 589 -6.36 -29.20 5.52
CA LEU A 589 -5.35 -30.15 6.03
C LEU A 589 -4.85 -31.13 4.96
N ILE A 590 -5.54 -31.20 3.81
CA ILE A 590 -5.13 -31.99 2.65
C ILE A 590 -4.41 -31.05 1.66
N PRO A 591 -3.24 -31.42 1.12
CA PRO A 591 -2.57 -30.62 0.09
C PRO A 591 -3.50 -30.43 -1.11
N ASN A 592 -4.08 -29.24 -1.24
CA ASN A 592 -4.86 -28.88 -2.42
C ASN A 592 -3.90 -28.28 -3.45
N PRO A 593 -3.84 -28.81 -4.68
CA PRO A 593 -3.09 -28.15 -5.73
C PRO A 593 -3.62 -26.72 -5.92
N PRO A 594 -2.74 -25.75 -6.22
CA PRO A 594 -3.19 -24.40 -6.47
C PRO A 594 -4.07 -24.35 -7.73
N LYS A 595 -5.10 -23.50 -7.73
CA LYS A 595 -5.95 -23.23 -8.91
C LYS A 595 -5.16 -22.51 -10.02
N CYS A 596 -4.02 -21.90 -9.66
CA CYS A 596 -3.06 -21.27 -10.58
C CYS A 596 -1.64 -21.53 -10.07
N ASP A 597 -0.74 -21.98 -10.93
CA ASP A 597 0.70 -22.04 -10.67
C ASP A 597 1.44 -21.61 -11.95
N LEU A 598 1.84 -20.34 -12.03
CA LEU A 598 2.41 -19.72 -13.23
C LEU A 598 3.80 -19.11 -12.97
N PRO A 599 4.72 -19.09 -13.96
CA PRO A 599 6.04 -18.53 -13.77
C PRO A 599 5.99 -17.01 -13.57
N LEU A 600 6.79 -16.47 -12.65
CA LEU A 600 6.93 -15.02 -12.46
C LEU A 600 8.32 -14.52 -12.87
N SER A 601 8.34 -13.34 -13.47
CA SER A 601 9.50 -12.47 -13.66
C SER A 601 9.44 -11.31 -12.67
N GLY A 602 10.56 -10.61 -12.50
CA GLY A 602 10.68 -9.48 -11.59
C GLY A 602 10.81 -9.91 -10.12
N VAL A 603 11.57 -9.15 -9.34
CA VAL A 603 11.80 -9.37 -7.92
C VAL A 603 11.99 -8.02 -7.21
N GLN A 604 11.50 -7.92 -5.99
CA GLN A 604 11.84 -6.85 -5.04
C GLN A 604 12.40 -7.40 -3.73
N SER A 605 12.06 -8.64 -3.36
CA SER A 605 12.61 -9.30 -2.18
C SER A 605 14.13 -9.43 -2.23
N PHE A 606 14.73 -9.54 -1.05
CA PHE A 606 16.15 -9.89 -0.87
C PHE A 606 17.10 -8.95 -1.63
N ALA A 607 16.68 -7.69 -1.81
CA ALA A 607 17.44 -6.65 -2.49
C ALA A 607 17.85 -6.98 -3.94
N ALA A 608 17.02 -7.78 -4.63
CA ALA A 608 17.06 -7.97 -6.08
C ALA A 608 16.11 -6.99 -6.81
N ASP A 609 15.98 -5.76 -6.29
CA ASP A 609 14.95 -4.78 -6.65
C ASP A 609 14.98 -4.38 -8.13
N CYS A 610 13.82 -4.43 -8.78
CA CYS A 610 13.57 -3.97 -10.15
C CYS A 610 12.16 -3.35 -10.25
N LEU A 611 11.86 -2.64 -11.34
CA LEU A 611 10.57 -1.95 -11.48
C LEU A 611 9.40 -2.93 -11.43
N ARG A 612 9.52 -4.10 -12.07
CA ARG A 612 8.61 -5.23 -11.93
C ARG A 612 8.74 -5.86 -10.54
N ALA A 613 8.23 -5.19 -9.52
CA ALA A 613 8.40 -5.57 -8.13
C ALA A 613 7.50 -6.76 -7.76
N ILE A 614 8.10 -7.90 -7.41
CA ILE A 614 7.42 -9.07 -6.86
C ILE A 614 8.04 -9.45 -5.53
N TRP A 615 7.19 -9.69 -4.52
CA TRP A 615 7.61 -10.17 -3.21
C TRP A 615 7.58 -11.70 -3.20
N ALA A 616 8.75 -12.30 -3.05
CA ALA A 616 8.95 -13.72 -2.91
C ALA A 616 8.88 -14.13 -1.42
N SER A 617 8.10 -15.16 -1.10
CA SER A 617 7.98 -15.77 0.23
C SER A 617 9.26 -16.50 0.65
N SER A 618 9.23 -17.23 1.78
CA SER A 618 10.14 -18.37 1.94
C SER A 618 9.76 -19.50 0.97
N PRO A 619 10.70 -20.38 0.56
CA PRO A 619 10.36 -21.53 -0.27
C PRO A 619 9.35 -22.45 0.43
N ASP A 620 8.41 -22.98 -0.34
CA ASP A 620 7.56 -24.11 0.03
C ASP A 620 8.37 -25.42 0.09
N GLU A 621 7.74 -26.52 0.51
CA GLU A 621 8.38 -27.86 0.58
C GLU A 621 8.96 -28.32 -0.76
N ASP A 622 8.40 -27.87 -1.88
CA ASP A 622 8.88 -28.18 -3.23
C ASP A 622 10.06 -27.29 -3.68
N GLY A 623 10.57 -26.43 -2.79
CA GLY A 623 11.69 -25.53 -3.02
C GLY A 623 11.35 -24.28 -3.82
N ARG A 624 10.08 -24.03 -4.15
CA ARG A 624 9.62 -22.85 -4.91
C ARG A 624 9.10 -21.76 -4.02
N PHE A 625 9.28 -20.53 -4.45
CA PHE A 625 8.82 -19.31 -3.79
C PHE A 625 7.44 -18.95 -4.34
N GLN A 626 6.51 -18.61 -3.46
CA GLN A 626 5.25 -18.00 -3.85
C GLN A 626 5.43 -16.47 -3.91
N GLY A 627 4.98 -15.88 -5.02
CA GLY A 627 4.70 -14.46 -5.08
C GLY A 627 3.50 -14.14 -4.18
N PHE A 628 3.66 -13.22 -3.23
CA PHE A 628 2.60 -12.88 -2.28
C PHE A 628 2.24 -11.39 -2.21
N GLY A 629 2.99 -10.56 -2.92
CA GLY A 629 2.83 -9.11 -2.98
C GLY A 629 3.74 -8.50 -4.02
N GLY A 630 3.79 -7.18 -4.07
CA GLY A 630 4.41 -6.46 -5.18
C GLY A 630 3.35 -5.78 -6.04
N GLN A 631 3.64 -5.59 -7.33
CA GLN A 631 2.69 -5.07 -8.32
C GLN A 631 1.31 -5.71 -8.16
N SER A 632 0.29 -4.87 -7.96
CA SER A 632 -1.02 -5.32 -7.47
C SER A 632 -2.19 -4.82 -8.30
N CYS A 633 -2.20 -3.54 -8.67
CA CYS A 633 -3.18 -2.94 -9.58
C CYS A 633 -2.52 -1.98 -10.57
N THR A 634 -1.49 -2.50 -11.26
CA THR A 634 -0.69 -1.74 -12.22
C THR A 634 -1.59 -1.22 -13.33
N THR A 635 -1.59 0.10 -13.55
CA THR A 635 -2.46 0.77 -14.51
C THR A 635 -1.69 1.82 -15.31
N ILE A 636 -1.81 1.75 -16.63
CA ILE A 636 -1.38 2.80 -17.56
C ILE A 636 -2.60 3.63 -17.95
N VAL A 637 -2.51 4.95 -17.81
CA VAL A 637 -3.55 5.89 -18.26
C VAL A 637 -2.95 6.87 -19.26
N VAL A 638 -3.62 7.04 -20.39
CA VAL A 638 -3.32 8.07 -21.39
C VAL A 638 -4.49 9.04 -21.43
N HIS A 639 -4.22 10.31 -21.14
CA HIS A 639 -5.25 11.36 -21.07
C HIS A 639 -5.66 11.91 -22.44
N THR A 640 -6.18 11.02 -23.28
CA THR A 640 -6.99 11.41 -24.45
C THR A 640 -8.41 11.80 -24.01
N THR A 641 -9.26 12.26 -24.93
CA THR A 641 -10.68 12.49 -24.65
C THR A 641 -11.55 11.57 -25.54
N PRO A 642 -12.19 10.52 -24.98
CA PRO A 642 -12.10 10.04 -23.58
C PRO A 642 -10.73 9.43 -23.24
N PRO A 643 -10.39 9.25 -21.95
CA PRO A 643 -9.14 8.62 -21.56
C PRO A 643 -9.06 7.18 -22.06
N ARG A 644 -7.84 6.70 -22.28
CA ARG A 644 -7.54 5.31 -22.60
C ARG A 644 -6.71 4.73 -21.47
N ALA A 645 -7.14 3.60 -20.94
CA ALA A 645 -6.45 2.97 -19.83
C ALA A 645 -6.32 1.45 -20.01
N TRP A 646 -5.30 0.91 -19.36
CA TRP A 646 -5.04 -0.51 -19.29
C TRP A 646 -4.62 -0.85 -17.87
N SER A 647 -5.17 -1.93 -17.32
CA SER A 647 -4.90 -2.37 -15.96
C SER A 647 -4.50 -3.84 -15.94
N ILE A 648 -3.90 -4.29 -14.85
CA ILE A 648 -3.71 -5.70 -14.57
C ILE A 648 -3.68 -5.93 -13.06
N THR A 649 -4.22 -7.06 -12.64
CA THR A 649 -4.07 -7.58 -11.27
C THR A 649 -3.45 -8.99 -11.31
N PRO A 650 -2.77 -9.43 -10.24
CA PRO A 650 -2.14 -10.76 -10.20
C PRO A 650 -3.11 -11.93 -10.40
N PHE A 651 -4.39 -11.77 -10.10
CA PHE A 651 -5.35 -12.87 -10.11
C PHE A 651 -6.63 -12.53 -10.87
N GLY A 652 -7.63 -11.98 -10.19
CA GLY A 652 -8.94 -11.69 -10.74
C GLY A 652 -9.78 -10.95 -9.69
N ILE A 653 -10.93 -10.43 -10.09
CA ILE A 653 -11.72 -9.53 -9.23
C ILE A 653 -12.41 -10.27 -8.06
N SER A 654 -12.65 -11.57 -8.18
CA SER A 654 -13.42 -12.35 -7.20
C SER A 654 -12.52 -13.14 -6.24
N ASP A 655 -13.01 -13.28 -5.00
CA ASP A 655 -12.40 -14.15 -3.99
C ASP A 655 -13.08 -15.51 -3.84
N ASN A 656 -14.22 -15.71 -4.51
CA ASN A 656 -14.86 -17.02 -4.62
C ASN A 656 -14.04 -17.95 -5.54
N PRO A 657 -13.51 -19.10 -5.06
CA PRO A 657 -12.75 -20.06 -5.86
C PRO A 657 -13.50 -20.69 -7.03
N GLU A 658 -14.83 -20.61 -7.01
CA GLU A 658 -15.71 -21.12 -8.07
C GLU A 658 -16.15 -20.02 -9.05
N SER A 659 -15.74 -18.76 -8.82
CA SER A 659 -15.97 -17.69 -9.77
C SER A 659 -15.04 -17.85 -10.98
N PRO A 660 -15.53 -17.60 -12.22
CA PRO A 660 -14.65 -17.52 -13.39
C PRO A 660 -13.60 -16.42 -13.22
N HIS A 661 -13.87 -15.40 -12.40
CA HIS A 661 -12.98 -14.26 -12.16
C HIS A 661 -12.06 -14.43 -10.95
N PHE A 662 -11.78 -15.68 -10.56
CA PHE A 662 -10.84 -15.99 -9.48
C PHE A 662 -9.36 -15.91 -9.93
N VAL A 663 -9.05 -16.32 -11.17
CA VAL A 663 -7.66 -16.35 -11.70
C VAL A 663 -7.58 -15.96 -13.18
N ASP A 664 -8.62 -15.35 -13.74
CA ASP A 664 -8.74 -15.04 -15.17
C ASP A 664 -7.76 -13.98 -15.70
N GLN A 665 -7.10 -13.23 -14.82
CA GLN A 665 -6.00 -12.32 -15.19
C GLN A 665 -4.60 -12.90 -14.89
N ALA A 666 -4.50 -14.05 -14.22
CA ALA A 666 -3.22 -14.59 -13.75
C ALA A 666 -2.26 -14.91 -14.92
N GLU A 667 -2.78 -15.43 -16.03
CA GLU A 667 -1.99 -15.67 -17.25
C GLU A 667 -1.48 -14.38 -17.88
N LEU A 668 -2.31 -13.33 -17.92
CA LEU A 668 -1.91 -12.02 -18.42
C LEU A 668 -0.83 -11.39 -17.53
N PHE A 669 -1.00 -11.45 -16.21
CA PHE A 669 -0.01 -10.93 -15.27
C PHE A 669 1.34 -11.67 -15.37
N SER A 670 1.33 -13.01 -15.39
CA SER A 670 2.51 -13.85 -15.64
C SER A 670 3.11 -13.61 -17.03
N GLY A 671 2.26 -13.32 -18.02
CA GLY A 671 2.59 -13.00 -19.40
C GLY A 671 3.08 -11.57 -19.62
N GLU A 672 3.09 -10.71 -18.60
CA GLU A 672 3.48 -9.30 -18.71
C GLU A 672 2.57 -8.51 -19.67
N GLN A 673 1.28 -8.81 -19.61
CA GLN A 673 0.26 -8.22 -20.47
C GLN A 673 -0.77 -7.48 -19.65
N PHE A 674 -1.14 -6.30 -20.11
CA PHE A 674 -2.27 -5.56 -19.56
C PHE A 674 -3.58 -5.95 -20.25
N LYS A 675 -4.69 -5.83 -19.51
CA LYS A 675 -6.03 -5.80 -20.11
C LYS A 675 -6.47 -4.36 -20.38
N PRO A 676 -7.31 -4.11 -21.41
CA PRO A 676 -8.01 -2.84 -21.54
C PRO A 676 -8.86 -2.54 -20.30
N MET A 677 -8.98 -1.25 -19.96
CA MET A 677 -9.83 -0.75 -18.87
C MET A 677 -10.83 0.25 -19.46
N PRO A 678 -11.97 -0.21 -20.02
CA PRO A 678 -12.91 0.62 -20.76
C PRO A 678 -13.62 1.61 -19.82
N PHE A 679 -13.44 2.91 -20.03
CA PHE A 679 -13.89 3.95 -19.09
C PHE A 679 -15.40 4.22 -19.12
N GLY A 680 -16.09 4.00 -20.24
CA GLY A 680 -17.52 4.30 -20.36
C GLY A 680 -18.24 3.45 -21.40
N VAL A 681 -19.57 3.63 -21.51
CA VAL A 681 -20.46 2.79 -22.33
C VAL A 681 -19.97 2.62 -23.77
N GLU A 682 -19.46 3.69 -24.39
CA GLU A 682 -18.95 3.65 -25.77
C GLU A 682 -17.74 2.71 -25.93
N GLN A 683 -16.85 2.67 -24.93
CA GLN A 683 -15.68 1.79 -24.94
C GLN A 683 -16.03 0.34 -24.57
N LEU A 684 -17.20 0.11 -23.98
CA LEU A 684 -17.75 -1.23 -23.72
C LEU A 684 -18.47 -1.83 -24.94
N LYS A 685 -18.78 -1.02 -25.97
CA LYS A 685 -19.48 -1.52 -27.16
C LYS A 685 -18.64 -2.57 -27.90
N GLY A 686 -19.24 -3.75 -28.09
CA GLY A 686 -18.59 -4.88 -28.76
C GLY A 686 -17.82 -5.80 -27.81
N GLU A 687 -17.74 -5.47 -26.52
CA GLU A 687 -17.24 -6.41 -25.52
C GLU A 687 -18.33 -7.40 -25.09
N LYS A 688 -17.90 -8.60 -24.67
CA LYS A 688 -18.80 -9.54 -23.99
C LYS A 688 -19.06 -9.00 -22.59
N VAL A 689 -20.30 -8.63 -22.32
CA VAL A 689 -20.71 -8.05 -21.04
C VAL A 689 -21.91 -8.77 -20.44
N GLU A 690 -22.02 -8.71 -19.12
CA GLU A 690 -23.21 -9.13 -18.37
C GLU A 690 -23.87 -7.90 -17.76
N THR A 691 -25.18 -7.75 -17.94
CA THR A 691 -25.92 -6.59 -17.42
C THR A 691 -26.88 -7.01 -16.31
N GLN A 692 -26.78 -6.33 -15.18
CA GLN A 692 -27.65 -6.50 -14.03
C GLN A 692 -28.35 -5.17 -13.71
N GLN A 693 -29.68 -5.21 -13.64
CA GLN A 693 -30.47 -4.12 -13.07
C GLN A 693 -30.62 -4.39 -11.57
N LEU A 694 -30.18 -3.45 -10.73
CA LEU A 694 -30.24 -3.60 -9.28
C LEU A 694 -31.39 -2.84 -8.68
#